data_AF-A0A074Y1L2-F1
#
_entry.id   AF-A0A074Y1L2-F1
#
_cell.length_a   1.000
_cell.length_b   1.000
_cell.length_c   1.000
_cell.angle_alpha   90.00
_cell.angle_beta   90.00
_cell.angle_gamma   90.00
#
_symmetry.space_group_name_H-M   'P 1'
#
loop_
_entity.id
_entity.type
_entity.pdbx_description
1 polymer ?
#
loop_
_entity_poly.entity_id
_entity_poly.type
_entity_poly.pdbx_seq_one_letter_code
_entity_poly.pdbx_strand_id
1 'polypeptide(L)'
;MAQHGLDWGSLVAFDNVAAGHDGVMSDASGSLIIKPCVAAEVDFYEVCNAEHPDFAQLMPTFMGSLQRGQSKELQGHLTAASGPGGSGAIVLPAALDKEKEENSINSAEAKNPLRGKRLETEVAIVLENVLAGFKKPNFVDVKLGSRLWADDAPLAKRAKLDEVASQTTSGSLGFRIAGMKIWQPEGSGEYKVFDKFYGRQLTSENVKDAFSALVGLDQKTEAPGVVKEVITNLEEAVGSIEHIIASQESRMYSASLLFVYEGDPHARKEAIDAAVAQTAQDHADASVDKAQAKTGQGDEEDDEEDEDDEHTGPKLFDIKMIDFAHASWTPGQGPDENMLAGIRSVRKQYRDDDETEPSIVTFRAMSLLPGLSLSAPSTTTPQPDAAAHAPPRTEELPPRSELRFEVAFAKSYRIRLVRGTAELFGSELAPSTTYTFSGTKGAVFTWHGCTLELQGEVESEYVGSETEAMVEWLNVHGMLETARDDAGIGRESNGGPRVLIVGPDDSGKTSLLKCLTAWSLKMGRTPTVVNMDPREGLLSIPGSLTAVTMGSMLDVEDGWGSSPVSGPTGVPVKTPLVYHLPFVSPEDNTRMFKPLITRAALAVTSRLEEDEEAKQSGIIIDTPGSINQPKGNYELLMHIISEFSINVVLTLNSERLYNDMLRKFANPKSSDEVVHVFRILKSGGAVARDEGLMRQARQQQIKDYFFGDSRTSLNPHGQWWDFGDLTIYKAVDASASQSQLSFMPGMDYDDDSTSGQGSATVLEKATPSQGMVNAIMSVKFCSGSSSLDNIRDSCVMGFVYVAEVDDARKKVRFLAPHPSRWGDRALVWGNWPEGVGDLVA
;
A
#
# COMPACT_ATOMS: atom_id res chain seq x y z
N MET A 1 15.90 4.46 14.24
CA MET A 1 16.61 4.76 15.52
C MET A 1 16.97 6.24 15.76
N ALA A 2 16.54 7.21 14.93
CA ALA A 2 16.60 8.65 15.25
C ALA A 2 15.23 9.35 15.27
N GLN A 3 14.13 8.62 15.06
CA GLN A 3 12.80 9.19 14.81
C GLN A 3 11.80 9.14 15.99
N HIS A 4 12.09 8.44 17.10
CA HIS A 4 11.15 8.35 18.24
C HIS A 4 11.61 9.00 19.55
N GLY A 5 12.82 9.58 19.61
CA GLY A 5 13.26 10.33 20.81
C GLY A 5 13.23 9.53 22.13
N LEU A 6 13.26 8.19 22.08
CA LEU A 6 13.27 7.34 23.27
C LEU A 6 14.62 7.47 23.98
N ASP A 7 14.63 8.15 25.12
CA ASP A 7 15.77 8.22 26.02
C ASP A 7 15.67 7.09 27.06
N TRP A 8 16.80 6.48 27.42
CA TRP A 8 16.87 5.51 28.51
C TRP A 8 16.34 6.09 29.83
N GLY A 9 16.40 7.42 30.00
CA GLY A 9 15.87 8.14 31.16
C GLY A 9 14.34 8.27 31.21
N SER A 10 13.61 8.07 30.11
CA SER A 10 12.15 8.18 30.05
C SER A 10 11.41 6.84 30.17
N LEU A 11 12.15 5.73 30.26
CA LEU A 11 11.58 4.39 30.33
C LEU A 11 11.09 4.06 31.75
N VAL A 12 9.91 3.45 31.84
CA VAL A 12 9.31 3.00 33.11
C VAL A 12 9.43 1.49 33.25
N ALA A 13 9.44 0.99 34.49
CA ALA A 13 9.42 -0.45 34.72
C ALA A 13 8.10 -1.05 34.20
N PHE A 14 8.20 -2.15 33.45
CA PHE A 14 7.02 -2.87 33.01
C PHE A 14 6.57 -3.87 34.07
N ASP A 15 5.37 -3.66 34.63
CA ASP A 15 4.86 -4.44 35.77
C ASP A 15 4.03 -5.68 35.37
N ASN A 16 3.72 -5.84 34.07
CA ASN A 16 2.92 -6.95 33.53
C ASN A 16 3.76 -8.05 32.89
N VAL A 17 4.88 -8.44 33.52
CA VAL A 17 5.74 -9.54 33.04
C VAL A 17 5.18 -10.90 33.48
N ALA A 18 4.89 -11.79 32.53
CA ALA A 18 4.43 -13.17 32.79
C ALA A 18 5.54 -14.06 33.38
N ALA A 19 6.71 -14.01 32.77
CA ALA A 19 7.98 -14.59 33.20
C ALA A 19 9.12 -13.97 32.36
N GLY A 20 10.36 -13.98 32.85
CA GLY A 20 11.50 -13.48 32.07
C GLY A 20 12.62 -12.86 32.90
N HIS A 21 13.61 -12.30 32.21
CA HIS A 21 14.73 -11.59 32.85
C HIS A 21 14.29 -10.25 33.47
N ASP A 22 14.84 -9.92 34.63
CA ASP A 22 14.57 -8.64 35.30
C ASP A 22 15.17 -7.47 34.48
N GLY A 23 14.40 -6.39 34.32
CA GLY A 23 14.80 -5.20 33.56
C GLY A 23 14.00 -4.92 32.28
N VAL A 24 12.90 -5.62 32.00
CA VAL A 24 11.95 -5.23 30.94
C VAL A 24 11.31 -3.89 31.29
N MET A 25 11.32 -2.96 30.35
CA MET A 25 10.80 -1.62 30.50
C MET A 25 9.71 -1.36 29.45
N SER A 26 8.97 -0.29 29.66
CA SER A 26 7.97 0.21 28.73
C SER A 26 8.21 1.69 28.46
N ASP A 27 7.71 2.16 27.33
CA ASP A 27 7.48 3.59 27.12
C ASP A 27 6.37 4.12 28.05
N ALA A 28 6.26 5.44 28.16
CA ALA A 28 5.30 6.09 29.07
C ALA A 28 3.83 5.84 28.70
N SER A 29 3.54 5.56 27.43
CA SER A 29 2.20 5.20 26.93
C SER A 29 1.82 3.75 27.20
N GLY A 30 2.78 2.86 27.50
CA GLY A 30 2.50 1.44 27.69
C GLY A 30 2.35 0.65 26.39
N SER A 31 2.64 1.26 25.25
CA SER A 31 2.50 0.69 23.90
C SER A 31 3.69 -0.15 23.46
N LEU A 32 4.87 0.11 24.03
CA LEU A 32 6.13 -0.52 23.61
C LEU A 32 6.81 -1.26 24.74
N ILE A 33 7.43 -2.40 24.41
CA ILE A 33 8.25 -3.19 25.33
C ILE A 33 9.71 -3.05 24.94
N ILE A 34 10.54 -2.66 25.91
CA ILE A 34 12.00 -2.59 25.78
C ILE A 34 12.58 -3.73 26.62
N LYS A 35 13.12 -4.75 25.94
CA LYS A 35 13.64 -5.97 26.56
C LYS A 35 15.17 -6.03 26.42
N PRO A 36 15.93 -5.95 27.53
CA PRO A 36 17.36 -6.24 27.52
C PRO A 36 17.62 -7.65 27.01
N CYS A 37 18.53 -7.80 26.05
CA CYS A 37 18.76 -9.04 25.33
C CYS A 37 20.25 -9.25 24.98
N VAL A 38 20.55 -10.41 24.42
CA VAL A 38 21.87 -10.74 23.86
C VAL A 38 21.90 -10.40 22.37
N ALA A 39 23.09 -10.14 21.82
CA ALA A 39 23.24 -9.83 20.39
C ALA A 39 22.60 -10.90 19.48
N ALA A 40 22.77 -12.19 19.82
CA ALA A 40 22.15 -13.28 19.08
C ALA A 40 20.60 -13.22 19.03
N GLU A 41 19.94 -12.63 20.06
CA GLU A 41 18.49 -12.43 20.05
C GLU A 41 18.12 -11.28 19.09
N VAL A 42 18.90 -10.19 19.08
CA VAL A 42 18.74 -9.10 18.10
C VAL A 42 18.89 -9.64 16.68
N ASP A 43 19.98 -10.37 16.43
CA ASP A 43 20.27 -10.99 15.14
C ASP A 43 19.12 -11.90 14.71
N PHE A 44 18.54 -12.68 15.64
CA PHE A 44 17.40 -13.52 15.32
C PHE A 44 16.17 -12.70 14.88
N TYR A 45 15.82 -11.62 15.59
CA TYR A 45 14.71 -10.74 15.17
C TYR A 45 15.00 -10.03 13.85
N GLU A 46 16.23 -9.56 13.63
CA GLU A 46 16.63 -8.89 12.39
C GLU A 46 16.59 -9.86 11.20
N VAL A 47 17.19 -11.04 11.34
CA VAL A 47 17.17 -12.10 10.31
C VAL A 47 15.74 -12.60 10.09
N CYS A 48 14.94 -12.77 11.14
CA CYS A 48 13.56 -13.21 10.98
C CYS A 48 12.73 -12.20 10.19
N ASN A 49 12.82 -10.90 10.49
CA ASN A 49 12.07 -9.87 9.75
C ASN A 49 12.60 -9.68 8.33
N ALA A 50 13.89 -9.93 8.09
CA ALA A 50 14.50 -9.79 6.77
C ALA A 50 14.26 -11.00 5.86
N GLU A 51 14.35 -12.22 6.40
CA GLU A 51 14.46 -13.46 5.64
C GLU A 51 13.30 -14.44 5.87
N HIS A 52 12.51 -14.29 6.95
CA HIS A 52 11.44 -15.22 7.34
C HIS A 52 10.10 -14.51 7.68
N PRO A 53 9.45 -13.83 6.71
CA PRO A 53 8.28 -13.00 6.97
C PRO A 53 7.06 -13.78 7.50
N ASP A 54 6.85 -15.02 7.07
CA ASP A 54 5.77 -15.88 7.58
C ASP A 54 5.96 -16.15 9.08
N PHE A 55 7.21 -16.37 9.52
CA PHE A 55 7.53 -16.51 10.94
C PHE A 55 7.44 -15.17 11.68
N ALA A 56 7.81 -14.06 11.02
CA ALA A 56 7.77 -12.73 11.62
C ALA A 56 6.35 -12.32 12.08
N GLN A 57 5.31 -12.74 11.35
CA GLN A 57 3.91 -12.53 11.75
C GLN A 57 3.55 -13.20 13.08
N LEU A 58 4.27 -14.26 13.45
CA LEU A 58 4.09 -14.97 14.72
C LEU A 58 4.74 -14.22 15.88
N MET A 59 5.66 -13.29 15.65
CA MET A 59 6.37 -12.56 16.71
C MET A 59 5.67 -11.23 17.02
N PRO A 60 5.89 -10.63 18.20
CA PRO A 60 5.58 -9.23 18.41
C PRO A 60 6.35 -8.36 17.41
N THR A 61 5.71 -7.35 16.84
CA THR A 61 6.34 -6.42 15.90
C THR A 61 7.65 -5.86 16.48
N PHE A 62 8.76 -6.16 15.82
CA PHE A 62 10.09 -5.70 16.22
C PHE A 62 10.40 -4.34 15.60
N MET A 63 10.71 -3.36 16.45
CA MET A 63 10.88 -1.96 16.08
C MET A 63 12.35 -1.50 16.11
N GLY A 64 13.28 -2.43 16.39
CA GLY A 64 14.73 -2.21 16.41
C GLY A 64 15.37 -2.51 17.76
N SER A 65 16.69 -2.29 17.86
CA SER A 65 17.46 -2.50 19.09
C SER A 65 18.03 -1.20 19.66
N LEU A 66 18.03 -1.00 20.97
CA LEU A 66 18.68 0.11 21.68
C LEU A 66 20.05 -0.30 22.23
N GLN A 67 21.06 0.56 22.07
CA GLN A 67 22.38 0.40 22.69
C GLN A 67 22.67 1.51 23.71
N ARG A 68 23.08 1.13 24.91
CA ARG A 68 23.28 2.04 26.04
C ARG A 68 24.69 2.64 26.00
N GLY A 69 24.88 3.76 25.28
CA GLY A 69 26.14 4.50 25.29
C GLY A 69 26.49 5.38 24.08
N GLN A 70 25.81 5.23 22.93
CA GLN A 70 26.24 5.89 21.68
C GLN A 70 25.57 7.25 21.38
N SER A 71 25.11 7.99 22.39
CA SER A 71 24.63 9.37 22.17
C SER A 71 25.75 10.43 22.08
N LYS A 72 27.04 10.02 22.04
CA LYS A 72 28.19 10.94 21.95
C LYS A 72 29.21 10.66 20.84
N GLU A 73 29.17 9.50 20.16
CA GLU A 73 30.20 9.14 19.17
C GLU A 73 29.86 9.54 17.72
N LEU A 74 28.61 9.91 17.42
CA LEU A 74 28.25 10.44 16.09
C LEU A 74 28.63 11.92 15.85
N GLN A 75 29.10 12.66 16.86
CA GLN A 75 29.62 14.03 16.68
C GLN A 75 31.14 14.08 16.41
N GLY A 76 31.87 12.96 16.58
CA GLY A 76 33.33 12.91 16.41
C GLY A 76 33.82 12.64 14.98
N HIS A 77 32.98 12.05 14.11
CA HIS A 77 33.41 11.58 12.79
C HIS A 77 33.34 12.64 11.66
N LEU A 78 32.96 13.89 11.96
CA LEU A 78 33.02 15.03 11.01
C LEU A 78 34.26 15.92 11.17
N THR A 79 35.19 15.60 12.08
CA THR A 79 36.40 16.42 12.33
C THR A 79 37.73 15.65 12.28
N ALA A 80 37.81 14.55 11.52
CA ALA A 80 39.07 13.85 11.27
C ALA A 80 39.26 13.47 9.79
N ALA A 81 38.99 14.40 8.87
CA ALA A 81 39.57 14.40 7.53
C ALA A 81 40.79 15.33 7.52
N SER A 82 41.92 14.90 8.11
CA SER A 82 43.21 15.59 8.03
C SER A 82 44.37 14.66 8.43
N GLY A 83 45.00 13.99 7.46
CA GLY A 83 46.40 13.54 7.54
C GLY A 83 46.66 12.03 7.65
N PRO A 84 47.85 11.54 7.22
CA PRO A 84 47.94 10.32 6.41
C PRO A 84 48.75 9.16 7.03
N GLY A 85 48.37 7.93 6.65
CA GLY A 85 49.24 6.75 6.65
C GLY A 85 49.03 5.76 7.81
N GLY A 86 48.97 4.46 7.49
CA GLY A 86 49.13 3.38 8.47
C GLY A 86 48.25 2.16 8.21
N SER A 87 48.81 1.16 7.54
CA SER A 87 48.34 -0.21 7.44
C SER A 87 48.39 -0.96 8.79
N GLY A 88 47.51 -1.95 8.97
CA GLY A 88 47.69 -2.96 10.04
C GLY A 88 46.41 -3.70 10.41
N ALA A 89 46.31 -4.96 10.00
CA ALA A 89 45.41 -5.96 10.59
C ALA A 89 45.68 -6.12 12.10
N ILE A 90 44.70 -6.59 12.90
CA ILE A 90 44.84 -7.48 14.08
C ILE A 90 43.44 -7.68 14.74
N VAL A 91 42.88 -8.90 14.70
CA VAL A 91 42.71 -9.90 15.79
C VAL A 91 41.60 -9.60 16.82
N LEU A 92 40.61 -10.50 16.84
CA LEU A 92 39.59 -10.70 17.88
C LEU A 92 40.20 -11.28 19.16
N PRO A 93 39.71 -10.90 20.36
CA PRO A 93 39.71 -11.80 21.50
C PRO A 93 38.28 -12.13 21.98
N ALA A 94 38.06 -13.44 22.13
CA ALA A 94 36.94 -14.07 22.78
C ALA A 94 36.85 -13.69 24.27
N ALA A 95 35.63 -13.61 24.80
CA ALA A 95 35.37 -13.51 26.24
C ALA A 95 34.68 -14.79 26.73
N LEU A 96 35.42 -15.56 27.54
CA LEU A 96 34.88 -16.55 28.48
C LEU A 96 35.15 -16.05 29.91
N ASP A 97 34.08 -16.08 30.70
CA ASP A 97 33.96 -16.30 32.15
C ASP A 97 34.85 -15.56 33.16
N LYS A 98 34.17 -14.97 34.16
CA LYS A 98 34.51 -15.10 35.59
C LYS A 98 33.33 -14.76 36.50
N GLU A 99 32.77 -15.79 37.14
CA GLU A 99 32.10 -15.66 38.45
C GLU A 99 33.17 -15.50 39.56
N LYS A 100 32.89 -14.67 40.58
CA LYS A 100 33.12 -15.00 42.01
C LYS A 100 32.53 -13.98 42.99
N GLU A 101 31.65 -14.55 43.83
CA GLU A 101 31.46 -14.38 45.28
C GLU A 101 30.65 -13.22 45.90
N GLU A 102 29.84 -13.67 46.86
CA GLU A 102 28.76 -13.05 47.64
C GLU A 102 29.25 -12.26 48.87
N ASN A 103 28.45 -11.26 49.28
CA ASN A 103 27.86 -11.05 50.63
C ASN A 103 27.90 -9.60 51.13
N SER A 104 26.74 -8.96 51.16
CA SER A 104 26.25 -8.21 52.33
C SER A 104 24.77 -7.86 52.17
N ILE A 105 23.99 -8.13 53.21
CA ILE A 105 22.52 -8.17 53.26
C ILE A 105 21.93 -6.84 53.80
N ASN A 106 20.70 -6.54 53.34
CA ASN A 106 19.63 -5.66 53.88
C ASN A 106 19.46 -4.22 53.35
N SER A 107 18.43 -4.03 52.52
CA SER A 107 17.22 -3.29 52.93
C SER A 107 16.01 -3.73 52.10
N ALA A 108 14.85 -3.74 52.74
CA ALA A 108 13.62 -4.37 52.31
C ALA A 108 12.86 -3.56 51.24
N GLU A 109 12.71 -4.12 50.05
CA GLU A 109 11.61 -3.86 49.12
C GLU A 109 11.14 -5.21 48.56
N ALA A 110 9.84 -5.39 48.45
CA ALA A 110 9.20 -6.66 48.11
C ALA A 110 9.73 -7.24 46.79
N LYS A 111 10.44 -8.37 46.86
CA LYS A 111 10.89 -9.11 45.67
C LYS A 111 9.67 -9.75 44.99
N ASN A 112 9.25 -9.18 43.87
CA ASN A 112 8.21 -9.71 43.01
C ASN A 112 8.66 -11.10 42.45
N PRO A 113 7.97 -12.22 42.75
CA PRO A 113 8.43 -13.58 42.45
C PRO A 113 8.50 -13.95 40.95
N LEU A 114 7.98 -13.08 40.08
CA LEU A 114 7.97 -13.21 38.62
C LEU A 114 9.30 -12.82 37.93
N ARG A 115 10.20 -12.13 38.64
CA ARG A 115 11.44 -11.58 38.05
C ARG A 115 12.62 -12.56 38.10
N GLY A 116 13.23 -12.84 36.94
CA GLY A 116 14.45 -13.63 36.79
C GLY A 116 15.73 -12.89 37.20
N LYS A 117 16.92 -13.46 36.95
CA LYS A 117 18.20 -12.73 37.15
C LYS A 117 18.32 -11.63 36.09
N ARG A 118 18.74 -10.43 36.50
CA ARG A 118 19.05 -9.29 35.61
C ARG A 118 20.16 -9.66 34.63
N LEU A 119 19.93 -9.44 33.34
CA LEU A 119 20.95 -9.56 32.30
C LEU A 119 21.84 -8.30 32.35
N GLU A 120 23.15 -8.48 32.54
CA GLU A 120 24.14 -7.41 32.36
C GLU A 120 24.45 -7.29 30.86
N THR A 121 23.65 -6.50 30.16
CA THR A 121 23.79 -6.21 28.73
C THR A 121 23.58 -4.72 28.46
N GLU A 122 24.29 -4.20 27.48
CA GLU A 122 24.13 -2.82 26.99
C GLU A 122 23.15 -2.73 25.81
N VAL A 123 22.58 -3.86 25.37
CA VAL A 123 21.69 -3.96 24.21
C VAL A 123 20.29 -4.41 24.64
N ALA A 124 19.25 -3.78 24.08
CA ALA A 124 17.86 -4.15 24.27
C ALA A 124 17.13 -4.18 22.92
N ILE A 125 16.09 -5.01 22.77
CA ILE A 125 15.15 -4.94 21.64
C ILE A 125 13.93 -4.11 22.03
N VAL A 126 13.34 -3.44 21.05
CA VAL A 126 12.08 -2.70 21.15
C VAL A 126 11.01 -3.48 20.38
N LEU A 127 9.93 -3.82 21.05
CA LEU A 127 8.83 -4.63 20.54
C LEU A 127 7.50 -3.92 20.78
N GLU A 128 6.46 -4.25 19.99
CA GLU A 128 5.09 -3.92 20.37
C GLU A 128 4.71 -4.58 21.70
N ASN A 129 3.87 -3.90 22.49
CA ASN A 129 3.23 -4.53 23.64
C ASN A 129 1.99 -5.29 23.19
N VAL A 130 2.07 -6.61 23.11
CA VAL A 130 0.94 -7.51 22.76
C VAL A 130 -0.26 -7.35 23.71
N LEU A 131 -0.04 -6.86 24.94
CA LEU A 131 -1.12 -6.59 25.89
C LEU A 131 -1.87 -5.27 25.60
N ALA A 132 -1.36 -4.43 24.71
CA ALA A 132 -1.99 -3.15 24.36
C ALA A 132 -3.25 -3.39 23.50
N GLY A 133 -4.31 -2.66 23.84
CA GLY A 133 -5.64 -2.81 23.23
C GLY A 133 -6.59 -3.75 24.00
N PHE A 134 -6.10 -4.51 24.97
CA PHE A 134 -6.94 -5.25 25.92
C PHE A 134 -7.24 -4.40 27.15
N LYS A 135 -8.48 -4.46 27.63
CA LYS A 135 -8.92 -3.73 28.82
C LYS A 135 -8.44 -4.40 30.11
N LYS A 136 -8.56 -5.73 30.22
CA LYS A 136 -8.05 -6.55 31.32
C LYS A 136 -7.43 -7.84 30.76
N PRO A 137 -6.23 -7.79 30.18
CA PRO A 137 -5.62 -8.95 29.54
C PRO A 137 -5.34 -10.08 30.53
N ASN A 138 -5.94 -11.24 30.30
CA ASN A 138 -5.48 -12.52 30.80
C ASN A 138 -4.36 -13.00 29.88
N PHE A 139 -3.25 -13.49 30.42
CA PHE A 139 -2.17 -14.00 29.58
C PHE A 139 -1.41 -15.16 30.21
N VAL A 140 -0.89 -16.05 29.36
CA VAL A 140 -0.08 -17.19 29.74
C VAL A 140 1.14 -17.33 28.84
N ASP A 141 2.30 -17.50 29.46
CA ASP A 141 3.58 -17.82 28.80
C ASP A 141 3.76 -19.35 28.80
N VAL A 142 3.68 -19.95 27.60
CA VAL A 142 3.82 -21.38 27.38
C VAL A 142 5.18 -21.68 26.76
N LYS A 143 6.15 -22.12 27.58
CA LYS A 143 7.49 -22.49 27.14
C LYS A 143 7.49 -23.83 26.41
N LEU A 144 8.04 -23.87 25.20
CA LEU A 144 8.03 -25.01 24.30
C LEU A 144 9.32 -25.85 24.38
N GLY A 145 9.19 -27.12 24.02
CA GLY A 145 10.26 -28.12 23.90
C GLY A 145 10.35 -29.10 25.08
N SER A 146 10.67 -30.36 24.77
CA SER A 146 11.08 -31.38 25.75
C SER A 146 12.57 -31.30 26.03
N ARG A 147 13.35 -30.91 25.04
CA ARG A 147 14.76 -30.53 25.18
C ARG A 147 14.86 -29.02 25.35
N LEU A 148 15.39 -28.58 26.49
CA LEU A 148 15.41 -27.15 26.89
C LEU A 148 16.76 -26.45 26.69
N TRP A 149 17.78 -27.18 26.23
CA TRP A 149 19.16 -26.69 26.10
C TRP A 149 19.66 -26.76 24.65
N ALA A 150 20.37 -25.70 24.24
CA ALA A 150 21.06 -25.60 22.95
C ALA A 150 22.31 -26.49 22.88
N ASP A 151 22.76 -26.83 21.66
CA ASP A 151 23.85 -27.78 21.40
C ASP A 151 25.21 -27.38 22.02
N ASP A 152 25.40 -26.10 22.33
CA ASP A 152 26.59 -25.51 22.94
C ASP A 152 26.53 -25.43 24.48
N ALA A 153 25.41 -25.81 25.11
CA ALA A 153 25.22 -25.65 26.55
C ALA A 153 26.24 -26.47 27.38
N PRO A 154 26.80 -25.94 28.50
CA PRO A 154 27.69 -26.71 29.38
C PRO A 154 27.01 -27.94 30.01
N LEU A 155 27.77 -29.01 30.26
CA LEU A 155 27.25 -30.29 30.80
C LEU A 155 26.43 -30.11 32.10
N ALA A 156 26.87 -29.23 33.00
CA ALA A 156 26.15 -28.94 34.24
C ALA A 156 24.80 -28.22 33.99
N LYS A 157 24.72 -27.35 32.96
CA LYS A 157 23.48 -26.67 32.55
C LYS A 157 22.51 -27.65 31.89
N ARG A 158 23.02 -28.60 31.08
CA ARG A 158 22.22 -29.68 30.47
C ARG A 158 21.58 -30.55 31.53
N ALA A 159 22.38 -31.10 32.45
CA ALA A 159 21.87 -31.97 33.52
C ALA A 159 20.76 -31.31 34.35
N LYS A 160 20.90 -30.01 34.64
CA LYS A 160 19.88 -29.23 35.35
C LYS A 160 18.60 -29.04 34.53
N LEU A 161 18.73 -28.80 33.22
CA LEU A 161 17.58 -28.59 32.33
C LEU A 161 16.88 -29.90 31.99
N ASP A 162 17.60 -31.01 31.92
CA ASP A 162 17.04 -32.36 31.80
C ASP A 162 16.23 -32.74 33.06
N GLU A 163 16.73 -32.41 34.24
CA GLU A 163 15.98 -32.58 35.50
C GLU A 163 14.72 -31.71 35.54
N VAL A 164 14.78 -30.48 35.01
CA VAL A 164 13.58 -29.64 34.91
C VAL A 164 12.59 -30.24 33.91
N ALA A 165 13.05 -30.75 32.77
CA ALA A 165 12.17 -31.37 31.78
C ALA A 165 11.52 -32.65 32.35
N SER A 166 12.25 -33.47 33.11
CA SER A 166 11.71 -34.70 33.69
C SER A 166 10.69 -34.46 34.81
N GLN A 167 10.80 -33.34 35.52
CA GLN A 167 9.91 -32.96 36.63
C GLN A 167 8.70 -32.12 36.21
N THR A 168 8.61 -31.67 34.96
CA THR A 168 7.50 -30.83 34.48
C THR A 168 6.82 -31.41 33.24
N THR A 169 5.73 -30.78 32.83
CA THR A 169 5.05 -31.08 31.56
C THR A 169 5.91 -30.90 30.32
N SER A 170 7.09 -30.27 30.41
CA SER A 170 8.02 -30.18 29.28
C SER A 170 8.47 -31.57 28.82
N GLY A 171 8.77 -32.48 29.75
CA GLY A 171 9.17 -33.85 29.41
C GLY A 171 8.03 -34.70 28.88
N SER A 172 6.83 -34.57 29.45
CA SER A 172 5.68 -35.42 29.09
C SER A 172 4.85 -34.90 27.91
N LEU A 173 4.73 -33.58 27.76
CA LEU A 173 3.89 -32.93 26.75
C LEU A 173 4.68 -32.06 25.76
N GLY A 174 5.97 -31.80 25.99
CA GLY A 174 6.75 -30.91 25.13
C GLY A 174 6.48 -29.42 25.35
N PHE A 175 5.75 -29.04 26.41
CA PHE A 175 5.59 -27.65 26.81
C PHE A 175 5.36 -27.53 28.33
N ARG A 176 5.57 -26.35 28.90
CA ARG A 176 5.16 -26.02 30.28
C ARG A 176 4.64 -24.59 30.38
N ILE A 177 3.76 -24.33 31.34
CA ILE A 177 3.37 -22.96 31.70
C ILE A 177 4.49 -22.34 32.55
N ALA A 178 5.05 -21.23 32.09
CA ALA A 178 6.14 -20.51 32.75
C ALA A 178 5.64 -19.44 33.71
N GLY A 179 4.50 -18.84 33.38
CA GLY A 179 3.80 -17.87 34.20
C GLY A 179 2.45 -17.54 33.57
N MET A 180 1.49 -17.17 34.42
CA MET A 180 0.13 -16.86 33.99
C MET A 180 -0.44 -15.77 34.90
N LYS A 181 -1.16 -14.81 34.33
CA LYS A 181 -1.82 -13.72 35.06
C LYS A 181 -3.27 -13.63 34.58
N ILE A 182 -4.21 -13.80 35.51
CA ILE A 182 -5.64 -13.85 35.21
C ILE A 182 -6.35 -12.78 36.03
N TRP A 183 -7.17 -11.97 35.36
CA TRP A 183 -8.06 -11.00 35.97
C TRP A 183 -9.19 -11.71 36.72
N GLN A 184 -9.41 -11.35 37.99
CA GLN A 184 -10.52 -11.86 38.78
C GLN A 184 -11.59 -10.79 38.97
N PRO A 185 -12.66 -10.79 38.15
CA PRO A 185 -13.73 -9.80 38.26
C PRO A 185 -14.59 -10.03 39.52
N GLU A 186 -14.72 -11.29 39.96
CA GLU A 186 -15.43 -11.65 41.19
C GLU A 186 -14.48 -11.67 42.39
N GLY A 187 -14.57 -10.67 43.28
CA GLY A 187 -13.73 -10.57 44.49
C GLY A 187 -13.06 -9.21 44.65
N SER A 188 -11.73 -9.20 44.84
CA SER A 188 -10.94 -7.98 45.12
C SER A 188 -10.72 -7.06 43.91
N GLY A 189 -11.10 -7.47 42.70
CA GLY A 189 -10.77 -6.72 41.47
C GLY A 189 -9.27 -6.66 41.22
N GLU A 190 -8.58 -7.77 41.46
CA GLU A 190 -7.12 -7.89 41.33
C GLU A 190 -6.75 -9.04 40.39
N TYR A 191 -5.51 -9.02 39.89
CA TYR A 191 -4.97 -10.12 39.10
C TYR A 191 -4.49 -11.26 40.01
N LYS A 192 -4.93 -12.48 39.72
CA LYS A 192 -4.32 -13.68 40.26
C LYS A 192 -3.08 -14.04 39.44
N VAL A 193 -1.94 -14.00 40.11
CA VAL A 193 -0.64 -14.34 39.53
C VAL A 193 -0.31 -15.79 39.84
N PHE A 194 -0.02 -16.55 38.79
CA PHE A 194 0.48 -17.92 38.86
C PHE A 194 1.93 -17.91 38.38
N ASP A 195 2.83 -18.16 39.30
CA ASP A 195 4.26 -18.11 39.04
C ASP A 195 4.80 -19.44 38.47
N LYS A 196 6.12 -19.47 38.24
CA LYS A 196 6.84 -20.65 37.78
C LYS A 196 6.69 -21.89 38.69
N PHE A 197 6.32 -21.73 39.96
CA PHE A 197 6.13 -22.86 40.88
C PHE A 197 4.76 -23.51 40.66
N TYR A 198 3.74 -22.72 40.35
CA TYR A 198 2.45 -23.24 39.90
C TYR A 198 2.60 -24.06 38.62
N GLY A 199 3.25 -23.51 37.59
CA GLY A 199 3.42 -24.21 36.31
C GLY A 199 4.21 -25.52 36.40
N ARG A 200 5.09 -25.66 37.41
CA ARG A 200 5.83 -26.92 37.70
C ARG A 200 4.99 -27.98 38.39
N GLN A 201 3.87 -27.63 38.99
CA GLN A 201 2.95 -28.56 39.66
C GLN A 201 1.90 -29.13 38.68
N LEU A 202 1.84 -28.59 37.46
CA LEU A 202 0.93 -29.08 36.43
C LEU A 202 1.39 -30.44 35.89
N THR A 203 0.42 -31.26 35.52
CA THR A 203 0.58 -32.59 34.94
C THR A 203 -0.27 -32.68 33.67
N SER A 204 -0.15 -33.78 32.93
CA SER A 204 -0.99 -34.03 31.75
C SER A 204 -2.49 -34.08 32.06
N GLU A 205 -2.88 -34.28 33.32
CA GLU A 205 -4.28 -34.40 33.74
C GLU A 205 -4.92 -33.05 34.09
N ASN A 206 -4.14 -32.07 34.54
CA ASN A 206 -4.67 -30.79 35.05
C ASN A 206 -4.22 -29.56 34.23
N VAL A 207 -3.34 -29.73 33.24
CA VAL A 207 -2.87 -28.59 32.42
C VAL A 207 -4.00 -27.99 31.57
N LYS A 208 -5.00 -28.78 31.19
CA LYS A 208 -6.20 -28.32 30.47
C LYS A 208 -6.99 -27.30 31.31
N ASP A 209 -7.00 -27.44 32.63
CA ASP A 209 -7.65 -26.50 33.55
C ASP A 209 -6.97 -25.12 33.53
N ALA A 210 -5.65 -25.07 33.32
CA ALA A 210 -4.92 -23.81 33.23
C ALA A 210 -5.24 -23.04 31.93
N PHE A 211 -5.34 -23.73 30.80
CA PHE A 211 -5.81 -23.11 29.55
C PHE A 211 -7.29 -22.73 29.62
N SER A 212 -8.11 -23.51 30.32
CA SER A 212 -9.52 -23.16 30.56
C SER A 212 -9.65 -21.92 31.45
N ALA A 213 -8.76 -21.76 32.44
CA ALA A 213 -8.72 -20.58 33.30
C ALA A 213 -8.34 -19.31 32.53
N LEU A 214 -7.46 -19.39 31.51
CA LEU A 214 -7.08 -18.25 30.66
C LEU A 214 -8.31 -17.61 29.99
N VAL A 215 -9.18 -18.44 29.42
CA VAL A 215 -10.38 -18.01 28.70
C VAL A 215 -11.48 -17.55 29.68
N GLY A 216 -11.32 -17.81 30.98
CA GLY A 216 -12.17 -17.23 32.02
C GLY A 216 -13.63 -17.66 31.98
N LEU A 217 -13.92 -18.79 31.33
CA LEU A 217 -15.27 -19.27 31.10
C LEU A 217 -15.82 -19.90 32.38
N ASP A 218 -16.56 -19.15 33.18
CA ASP A 218 -17.48 -19.77 34.14
C ASP A 218 -18.61 -20.41 33.32
N GLN A 219 -18.57 -21.74 33.17
CA GLN A 219 -19.58 -22.53 32.45
C GLN A 219 -21.02 -22.35 32.99
N LYS A 220 -21.21 -21.54 34.04
CA LYS A 220 -22.50 -21.18 34.64
C LYS A 220 -23.14 -19.93 34.05
N THR A 221 -22.39 -19.04 33.40
CA THR A 221 -22.89 -17.72 32.96
C THR A 221 -22.87 -17.54 31.44
N GLU A 222 -22.02 -18.26 30.72
CA GLU A 222 -21.87 -18.15 29.26
C GLU A 222 -22.52 -19.35 28.52
N ALA A 223 -23.09 -19.09 27.34
CA ALA A 223 -23.77 -20.12 26.56
C ALA A 223 -22.77 -21.18 26.06
N PRO A 224 -23.08 -22.49 26.15
CA PRO A 224 -22.17 -23.57 25.76
C PRO A 224 -21.65 -23.50 24.32
N GLY A 225 -22.40 -22.86 23.40
CA GLY A 225 -21.99 -22.67 22.01
C GLY A 225 -20.83 -21.68 21.84
N VAL A 226 -20.86 -20.56 22.55
CA VAL A 226 -19.83 -19.49 22.48
C VAL A 226 -18.49 -20.01 23.00
N VAL A 227 -18.53 -20.76 24.11
CA VAL A 227 -17.36 -21.43 24.66
C VAL A 227 -16.68 -22.33 23.63
N LYS A 228 -17.46 -23.14 22.92
CA LYS A 228 -16.95 -24.07 21.93
C LYS A 228 -16.31 -23.35 20.74
N GLU A 229 -16.92 -22.25 20.30
CA GLU A 229 -16.43 -21.44 19.19
C GLU A 229 -15.10 -20.76 19.52
N VAL A 230 -14.98 -20.13 20.70
CA VAL A 230 -13.72 -19.51 21.16
C VAL A 230 -12.60 -20.54 21.25
N ILE A 231 -12.90 -21.73 21.78
CA ILE A 231 -11.93 -22.83 21.87
C ILE A 231 -11.50 -23.30 20.48
N THR A 232 -12.44 -23.39 19.53
CA THR A 232 -12.17 -23.77 18.14
C THR A 232 -11.25 -22.75 17.46
N ASN A 233 -11.53 -21.45 17.61
CA ASN A 233 -10.71 -20.38 17.03
C ASN A 233 -9.29 -20.36 17.61
N LEU A 234 -9.14 -20.62 18.91
CA LEU A 234 -7.82 -20.77 19.53
C LEU A 234 -7.09 -22.01 19.01
N GLU A 235 -7.79 -23.13 18.81
CA GLU A 235 -7.20 -24.34 18.21
C GLU A 235 -6.70 -24.08 16.79
N GLU A 236 -7.51 -23.44 15.94
CA GLU A 236 -7.17 -23.08 14.56
C GLU A 236 -5.98 -22.12 14.50
N ALA A 237 -5.94 -21.11 15.37
CA ALA A 237 -4.81 -20.19 15.47
C ALA A 237 -3.50 -20.93 15.82
N VAL A 238 -3.53 -21.85 16.78
CA VAL A 238 -2.37 -22.71 17.10
C VAL A 238 -2.02 -23.65 15.94
N GLY A 239 -3.02 -24.14 15.19
CA GLY A 239 -2.81 -24.94 13.98
C GLY A 239 -2.10 -24.17 12.87
N SER A 240 -2.43 -22.89 12.66
CA SER A 240 -1.74 -22.00 11.72
C SER A 240 -0.29 -21.76 12.14
N ILE A 241 -0.05 -21.54 13.43
CA ILE A 241 1.30 -21.43 14.01
C ILE A 241 2.12 -22.72 13.76
N GLU A 242 1.51 -23.88 13.98
CA GLU A 242 2.15 -25.18 13.69
C GLU A 242 2.56 -25.28 12.22
N HIS A 243 1.67 -24.90 11.30
CA HIS A 243 1.92 -24.97 9.85
C HIS A 243 3.09 -24.06 9.43
N ILE A 244 3.08 -22.81 9.90
CA ILE A 244 4.16 -21.85 9.61
C ILE A 244 5.47 -22.39 10.15
N ILE A 245 5.54 -22.80 11.42
CA ILE A 245 6.78 -23.32 12.02
C ILE A 245 7.29 -24.58 11.31
N ALA A 246 6.40 -25.48 10.90
CA ALA A 246 6.78 -26.70 10.18
C ALA A 246 7.39 -26.41 8.80
N SER A 247 7.09 -25.25 8.21
CA SER A 247 7.68 -24.80 6.95
C SER A 247 9.05 -24.14 7.10
N GLN A 248 9.50 -23.90 8.34
CA GLN A 248 10.72 -23.15 8.64
C GLN A 248 11.82 -24.04 9.23
N GLU A 249 13.07 -23.74 8.88
CA GLU A 249 14.23 -24.46 9.40
C GLU A 249 14.95 -23.62 10.46
N SER A 250 14.45 -23.66 11.69
CA SER A 250 15.06 -23.02 12.86
C SER A 250 15.24 -24.01 14.01
N ARG A 251 16.07 -23.66 15.00
CA ARG A 251 16.17 -24.37 16.28
C ARG A 251 15.99 -23.37 17.40
N MET A 252 14.99 -23.60 18.23
CA MET A 252 14.63 -22.68 19.30
C MET A 252 14.54 -23.43 20.63
N TYR A 253 15.39 -23.02 21.57
CA TYR A 253 15.41 -23.61 22.89
C TYR A 253 14.88 -22.62 23.92
N SER A 254 13.85 -23.02 24.67
CA SER A 254 13.19 -22.18 25.69
C SER A 254 12.40 -20.97 25.17
N ALA A 255 12.06 -20.94 23.88
CA ALA A 255 11.06 -20.04 23.32
C ALA A 255 9.65 -20.36 23.82
N SER A 256 8.74 -19.40 23.71
CA SER A 256 7.39 -19.50 24.25
C SER A 256 6.30 -19.06 23.28
N LEU A 257 5.10 -19.62 23.45
CA LEU A 257 3.86 -19.00 22.96
C LEU A 257 3.25 -18.16 24.09
N LEU A 258 3.07 -16.88 23.84
CA LEU A 258 2.33 -15.96 24.69
C LEU A 258 0.91 -15.87 24.18
N PHE A 259 -0.03 -16.40 24.96
CA PHE A 259 -1.45 -16.22 24.70
C PHE A 259 -1.95 -15.02 25.50
N VAL A 260 -2.76 -14.19 24.87
CA VAL A 260 -3.44 -13.04 25.48
C VAL A 260 -4.93 -13.15 25.17
N TYR A 261 -5.77 -12.90 26.17
CA TYR A 261 -7.22 -13.02 26.09
C TYR A 261 -7.90 -11.93 26.90
N GLU A 262 -9.06 -11.44 26.46
CA GLU A 262 -9.80 -10.40 27.20
C GLU A 262 -10.48 -10.95 28.47
N GLY A 263 -10.00 -10.51 29.62
CA GLY A 263 -10.51 -10.91 30.93
C GLY A 263 -11.70 -10.08 31.42
N ASP A 264 -11.91 -8.86 30.91
CA ASP A 264 -13.05 -8.01 31.28
C ASP A 264 -14.34 -8.59 30.69
N PRO A 265 -15.34 -9.00 31.49
CA PRO A 265 -16.54 -9.65 30.96
C PRO A 265 -17.34 -8.79 29.98
N HIS A 266 -17.31 -7.47 30.15
CA HIS A 266 -18.01 -6.55 29.23
C HIS A 266 -17.28 -6.44 27.90
N ALA A 267 -15.98 -6.12 27.90
CA ALA A 267 -15.20 -5.99 26.68
C ALA A 267 -15.09 -7.33 25.92
N ARG A 268 -15.00 -8.46 26.64
CA ARG A 268 -15.04 -9.80 26.03
C ARG A 268 -16.35 -10.04 25.29
N LYS A 269 -17.48 -9.75 25.94
CA LYS A 269 -18.80 -9.95 25.32
C LYS A 269 -18.95 -9.09 24.07
N GLU A 270 -18.51 -7.84 24.13
CA GLU A 270 -18.50 -6.92 22.99
C GLU A 270 -17.66 -7.44 21.83
N ALA A 271 -16.47 -8.00 22.12
CA ALA A 271 -15.61 -8.63 21.11
C ALA A 271 -16.22 -9.88 20.48
N ILE A 272 -16.92 -10.70 21.27
CA ILE A 272 -17.62 -11.90 20.77
C ILE A 272 -18.82 -11.49 19.92
N ASP A 273 -19.64 -10.56 20.41
CA ASP A 273 -20.84 -10.09 19.72
C ASP A 273 -20.46 -9.43 18.37
N ALA A 274 -19.35 -8.69 18.32
CA ALA A 274 -18.79 -8.12 17.08
C ALA A 274 -18.34 -9.22 16.10
N ALA A 275 -17.61 -10.24 16.56
CA ALA A 275 -17.17 -11.34 15.71
C ALA A 275 -18.34 -12.16 15.14
N VAL A 276 -19.41 -12.36 15.94
CA VAL A 276 -20.63 -13.05 15.52
C VAL A 276 -21.43 -12.21 14.53
N ALA A 277 -21.51 -10.88 14.73
CA ALA A 277 -22.18 -9.98 13.79
C ALA A 277 -21.49 -10.00 12.42
N GLN A 278 -20.16 -9.97 12.39
CA GLN A 278 -19.38 -10.03 11.15
C GLN A 278 -19.63 -11.36 10.39
N THR A 279 -19.67 -12.48 11.11
CA THR A 279 -19.94 -13.81 10.52
C THR A 279 -21.40 -13.96 10.05
N ALA A 280 -22.35 -13.28 10.70
CA ALA A 280 -23.76 -13.28 10.30
C ALA A 280 -24.02 -12.39 9.07
N GLN A 281 -23.28 -11.29 8.93
CA GLN A 281 -23.27 -10.43 7.73
C GLN A 281 -22.77 -11.24 6.51
N ASP A 282 -21.65 -11.94 6.67
CA ASP A 282 -21.05 -12.79 5.63
C ASP A 282 -21.98 -13.94 5.18
N HIS A 283 -22.83 -14.45 6.08
CA HIS A 283 -23.82 -15.49 5.79
C HIS A 283 -25.16 -14.95 5.24
N ALA A 284 -25.56 -13.73 5.60
CA ALA A 284 -26.75 -13.08 5.07
C ALA A 284 -26.56 -12.73 3.58
N ASP A 285 -25.40 -12.18 3.21
CA ASP A 285 -25.05 -11.84 1.82
C ASP A 285 -24.98 -13.08 0.92
N ALA A 286 -24.56 -14.22 1.44
CA ALA A 286 -24.57 -15.49 0.69
C ALA A 286 -25.99 -16.07 0.45
N SER A 287 -27.02 -15.59 1.14
CA SER A 287 -28.39 -16.14 1.10
C SER A 287 -29.40 -15.30 0.29
N VAL A 288 -29.10 -14.01 0.04
CA VAL A 288 -29.94 -13.11 -0.78
C VAL A 288 -29.83 -13.44 -2.28
N ASP A 289 -28.71 -14.05 -2.71
CA ASP A 289 -28.41 -14.41 -4.10
C ASP A 289 -29.26 -15.57 -4.70
N LYS A 290 -30.15 -16.21 -3.91
CA LYS A 290 -31.02 -17.30 -4.41
C LYS A 290 -32.50 -16.95 -4.53
N ALA A 291 -32.96 -15.78 -4.09
CA ALA A 291 -34.40 -15.48 -4.04
C ALA A 291 -34.91 -14.43 -5.05
N GLN A 292 -34.06 -13.57 -5.62
CA GLN A 292 -34.51 -12.49 -6.52
C GLN A 292 -34.27 -12.79 -8.02
N ALA A 293 -34.78 -13.93 -8.47
CA ALA A 293 -35.15 -14.14 -9.86
C ALA A 293 -36.68 -14.09 -10.00
N LYS A 294 -37.29 -12.91 -9.75
CA LYS A 294 -38.57 -12.49 -10.34
C LYS A 294 -39.02 -11.12 -9.83
N THR A 295 -39.50 -10.32 -10.80
CA THR A 295 -40.32 -9.10 -10.73
C THR A 295 -39.64 -7.83 -10.21
N GLY A 296 -39.69 -6.79 -11.05
CA GLY A 296 -39.16 -5.46 -10.74
C GLY A 296 -40.24 -4.40 -10.48
N GLN A 297 -39.72 -3.16 -10.42
CA GLN A 297 -40.31 -1.83 -10.23
C GLN A 297 -40.46 -1.30 -8.80
N GLY A 298 -39.66 -0.25 -8.53
CA GLY A 298 -39.91 1.02 -7.81
C GLY A 298 -40.40 0.94 -6.36
N ASP A 299 -40.01 1.79 -5.42
CA ASP A 299 -39.19 3.01 -5.36
C ASP A 299 -38.92 3.23 -3.84
N GLU A 300 -37.89 4.03 -3.51
CA GLU A 300 -37.69 4.75 -2.22
C GLU A 300 -37.47 3.85 -0.97
N GLU A 301 -36.61 4.12 0.00
CA GLU A 301 -35.77 5.23 0.46
C GLU A 301 -34.84 4.61 1.56
N ASP A 302 -33.98 5.44 2.15
CA ASP A 302 -33.28 5.25 3.44
C ASP A 302 -31.86 4.66 3.44
N ASP A 303 -30.94 5.56 3.82
CA ASP A 303 -29.93 5.43 4.88
C ASP A 303 -29.03 4.19 4.85
N GLU A 304 -27.78 4.39 4.41
CA GLU A 304 -26.69 3.50 4.82
C GLU A 304 -25.58 4.33 5.48
N GLU A 305 -25.40 3.97 6.75
CA GLU A 305 -24.63 4.62 7.79
C GLU A 305 -23.11 4.52 7.55
N ASP A 306 -22.42 5.50 8.11
CA ASP A 306 -20.97 5.60 8.22
C ASP A 306 -20.38 4.34 8.88
N GLU A 307 -19.44 3.65 8.23
CA GLU A 307 -18.50 2.75 8.92
C GLU A 307 -17.10 2.91 8.32
N ASP A 308 -16.33 3.85 8.88
CA ASP A 308 -14.87 3.74 9.03
C ASP A 308 -14.41 4.70 10.16
N ASP A 309 -15.00 4.53 11.35
CA ASP A 309 -14.27 4.82 12.60
C ASP A 309 -13.16 3.75 12.70
N GLU A 310 -11.94 4.20 13.05
CA GLU A 310 -10.82 3.35 13.48
C GLU A 310 -11.35 2.08 14.17
N HIS A 311 -11.13 0.90 13.58
CA HIS A 311 -11.36 -0.36 14.29
C HIS A 311 -10.29 -0.54 15.39
N THR A 312 -10.36 0.30 16.44
CA THR A 312 -10.10 -0.16 17.81
C THR A 312 -11.31 -0.95 18.30
N GLY A 313 -11.74 -1.94 17.49
CA GLY A 313 -12.70 -2.93 17.94
C GLY A 313 -12.12 -3.69 19.14
N PRO A 314 -12.95 -4.13 20.09
CA PRO A 314 -12.47 -4.84 21.27
C PRO A 314 -11.75 -6.15 20.85
N LYS A 315 -10.48 -6.29 21.22
CA LYS A 315 -9.68 -7.50 20.92
C LYS A 315 -10.13 -8.66 21.79
N LEU A 316 -10.48 -9.80 21.19
CA LEU A 316 -10.84 -11.00 21.93
C LEU A 316 -9.61 -11.79 22.42
N PHE A 317 -8.67 -12.08 21.51
CA PHE A 317 -7.43 -12.82 21.83
C PHE A 317 -6.30 -12.51 20.85
N ASP A 318 -5.06 -12.81 21.24
CA ASP A 318 -3.86 -12.79 20.38
C ASP A 318 -2.86 -13.88 20.84
N ILE A 319 -2.08 -14.44 19.93
CA ILE A 319 -1.07 -15.47 20.21
C ILE A 319 0.23 -15.12 19.50
N LYS A 320 1.30 -14.87 20.26
CA LYS A 320 2.62 -14.51 19.72
C LYS A 320 3.74 -15.39 20.26
N MET A 321 4.74 -15.69 19.44
CA MET A 321 5.99 -16.34 19.82
C MET A 321 6.98 -15.33 20.41
N ILE A 322 7.57 -15.67 21.55
CA ILE A 322 8.53 -14.82 22.27
C ILE A 322 9.74 -15.62 22.78
N ASP A 323 10.75 -14.92 23.32
CA ASP A 323 11.97 -15.47 23.95
C ASP A 323 12.94 -16.19 23.00
N PHE A 324 13.58 -15.44 22.08
CA PHE A 324 14.48 -15.97 21.05
C PHE A 324 15.98 -15.94 21.39
N ALA A 325 16.35 -15.79 22.66
CA ALA A 325 17.76 -15.70 23.10
C ALA A 325 18.61 -16.94 22.77
N HIS A 326 17.97 -18.09 22.56
CA HIS A 326 18.60 -19.34 22.15
C HIS A 326 17.92 -19.90 20.90
N ALA A 327 17.61 -19.00 19.97
CA ALA A 327 17.07 -19.30 18.65
C ALA A 327 18.13 -19.13 17.58
N SER A 328 18.12 -20.00 16.57
CA SER A 328 19.02 -19.90 15.42
C SER A 328 18.35 -20.49 14.18
N TRP A 329 18.63 -19.91 13.02
CA TRP A 329 18.22 -20.48 11.74
C TRP A 329 19.17 -21.62 11.36
N THR A 330 18.62 -22.76 10.95
CA THR A 330 19.38 -23.99 10.65
C THR A 330 19.01 -24.56 9.28
N PRO A 331 19.34 -23.88 8.17
CA PRO A 331 19.04 -24.37 6.84
C PRO A 331 19.61 -25.78 6.57
N GLY A 332 18.83 -26.63 5.93
CA GLY A 332 19.15 -28.01 5.57
C GLY A 332 19.03 -29.02 6.70
N GLN A 333 18.57 -28.63 7.90
CA GLN A 333 18.40 -29.54 9.03
C GLN A 333 16.95 -30.03 9.22
N GLY A 334 16.00 -29.57 8.39
CA GLY A 334 14.57 -29.86 8.55
C GLY A 334 13.93 -29.11 9.72
N PRO A 335 12.61 -29.29 9.94
CA PRO A 335 11.84 -28.53 10.92
C PRO A 335 12.21 -28.86 12.37
N ASP A 336 11.92 -27.92 13.30
CA ASP A 336 12.13 -28.13 14.74
C ASP A 336 11.08 -29.07 15.34
N GLU A 337 11.29 -30.38 15.21
CA GLU A 337 10.37 -31.38 15.77
C GLU A 337 10.27 -31.32 17.30
N ASN A 338 11.28 -30.79 18.01
CA ASN A 338 11.21 -30.60 19.46
C ASN A 338 10.18 -29.51 19.81
N MET A 339 10.14 -28.43 19.05
CA MET A 339 9.17 -27.36 19.25
C MET A 339 7.78 -27.73 18.71
N LEU A 340 7.70 -28.33 17.52
CA LEU A 340 6.44 -28.79 16.92
C LEU A 340 5.72 -29.82 17.79
N ALA A 341 6.44 -30.73 18.44
CA ALA A 341 5.85 -31.65 19.41
C ALA A 341 5.13 -30.91 20.56
N GLY A 342 5.73 -29.82 21.06
CA GLY A 342 5.11 -28.96 22.06
C GLY A 342 3.85 -28.27 21.55
N ILE A 343 3.91 -27.69 20.35
CA ILE A 343 2.79 -26.95 19.73
C ILE A 343 1.61 -27.88 19.45
N ARG A 344 1.87 -29.06 18.89
CA ARG A 344 0.86 -30.12 18.68
C ARG A 344 0.19 -30.51 19.99
N SER A 345 0.96 -30.60 21.09
CA SER A 345 0.42 -30.89 22.42
C SER A 345 -0.38 -29.73 23.01
N VAL A 346 -0.02 -28.47 22.73
CA VAL A 346 -0.80 -27.28 23.12
C VAL A 346 -2.13 -27.28 22.36
N ARG A 347 -2.11 -27.51 21.04
CA ARG A 347 -3.32 -27.62 20.21
C ARG A 347 -4.28 -28.68 20.75
N LYS A 348 -3.76 -29.84 21.15
CA LYS A 348 -4.56 -30.93 21.76
C LYS A 348 -5.27 -30.52 23.05
N GLN A 349 -4.82 -29.48 23.76
CA GLN A 349 -5.51 -29.03 24.99
C GLN A 349 -6.89 -28.41 24.69
N TYR A 350 -7.09 -27.94 23.46
CA TYR A 350 -8.34 -27.33 23.01
C TYR A 350 -9.28 -28.32 22.30
N ARG A 351 -8.83 -29.55 22.02
CA ARG A 351 -9.64 -30.57 21.34
C ARG A 351 -10.49 -31.36 22.34
N ASP A 352 -11.70 -31.74 21.92
CA ASP A 352 -12.58 -32.65 22.66
C ASP A 352 -12.14 -34.11 22.44
N ASP A 353 -12.12 -34.91 23.52
CA ASP A 353 -11.61 -36.29 23.51
C ASP A 353 -12.46 -37.28 22.69
N ASP A 354 -13.60 -36.86 22.15
CA ASP A 354 -14.57 -37.70 21.42
C ASP A 354 -14.43 -37.63 19.87
N GLU A 355 -13.50 -36.82 19.34
CA GLU A 355 -13.32 -36.66 17.87
C GLU A 355 -12.07 -37.38 17.35
N THR A 356 -12.26 -38.53 16.67
CA THR A 356 -11.20 -39.26 15.94
C THR A 356 -10.48 -38.38 14.91
N GLU A 357 -9.17 -38.59 14.72
CA GLU A 357 -8.33 -37.84 13.74
C GLU A 357 -9.00 -37.71 12.36
N PRO A 358 -9.07 -36.50 11.78
CA PRO A 358 -9.52 -36.37 10.40
C PRO A 358 -8.41 -36.89 9.48
N SER A 359 -8.75 -37.95 8.74
CA SER A 359 -7.98 -38.40 7.58
C SER A 359 -7.73 -37.23 6.63
N ILE A 360 -6.51 -37.14 6.11
CA ILE A 360 -6.06 -36.19 5.07
C ILE A 360 -7.12 -36.13 3.95
N VAL A 361 -7.93 -35.07 3.93
CA VAL A 361 -8.87 -34.76 2.86
C VAL A 361 -8.89 -33.25 2.64
N THR A 362 -8.33 -32.86 1.51
CA THR A 362 -8.90 -31.95 0.50
C THR A 362 -9.69 -30.75 1.05
N PHE A 363 -9.07 -29.57 1.07
CA PHE A 363 -9.81 -28.31 0.95
C PHE A 363 -10.55 -28.31 -0.39
N ARG A 364 -11.84 -28.68 -0.35
CA ARG A 364 -12.73 -28.63 -1.50
C ARG A 364 -13.83 -27.64 -1.20
N ALA A 365 -13.79 -26.55 -1.97
CA ALA A 365 -14.96 -25.82 -2.41
C ALA A 365 -16.13 -26.79 -2.66
N MET A 366 -17.33 -26.44 -2.17
CA MET A 366 -18.61 -26.89 -2.70
C MET A 366 -19.74 -26.13 -1.99
N SER A 367 -20.81 -25.68 -2.63
CA SER A 367 -21.38 -26.20 -3.89
C SER A 367 -22.38 -25.25 -4.55
N LEU A 368 -22.23 -25.12 -5.88
CA LEU A 368 -23.36 -25.13 -6.81
C LEU A 368 -23.89 -26.57 -6.91
N LEU A 369 -25.21 -26.70 -6.90
CA LEU A 369 -25.99 -27.94 -6.81
C LEU A 369 -25.85 -28.85 -8.06
N PRO A 370 -25.94 -30.19 -7.90
CA PRO A 370 -25.91 -31.15 -9.01
C PRO A 370 -27.31 -31.67 -9.41
N GLY A 371 -27.50 -31.88 -10.71
CA GLY A 371 -28.55 -32.77 -11.21
C GLY A 371 -28.99 -32.51 -12.65
N LEU A 372 -28.29 -33.09 -13.64
CA LEU A 372 -28.88 -33.81 -14.78
C LEU A 372 -27.79 -34.47 -15.62
N SER A 373 -28.08 -35.70 -16.02
CA SER A 373 -27.18 -36.74 -16.50
C SER A 373 -26.78 -36.64 -17.98
N LEU A 374 -25.49 -36.88 -18.23
CA LEU A 374 -24.82 -37.53 -19.37
C LEU A 374 -25.67 -37.90 -20.61
N SER A 375 -25.29 -37.30 -21.75
CA SER A 375 -25.08 -38.05 -22.99
C SER A 375 -23.80 -37.54 -23.68
N ALA A 376 -22.99 -38.49 -24.18
CA ALA A 376 -21.62 -38.28 -24.66
C ALA A 376 -21.53 -37.36 -25.89
N PRO A 377 -20.46 -36.56 -26.06
CA PRO A 377 -20.26 -35.77 -27.26
C PRO A 377 -19.67 -36.63 -28.38
N SER A 378 -20.34 -36.62 -29.53
CA SER A 378 -19.77 -36.98 -30.81
C SER A 378 -18.76 -35.92 -31.24
N THR A 379 -17.61 -36.41 -31.70
CA THR A 379 -16.52 -35.70 -32.37
C THR A 379 -16.96 -34.64 -33.38
N THR A 380 -16.57 -33.39 -33.16
CA THR A 380 -16.26 -32.42 -34.23
C THR A 380 -15.15 -31.49 -33.75
N THR A 381 -14.02 -31.61 -34.44
CA THR A 381 -12.81 -30.78 -34.40
C THR A 381 -13.07 -29.28 -34.49
N PRO A 382 -12.36 -28.45 -33.70
CA PRO A 382 -11.95 -27.11 -34.12
C PRO A 382 -10.58 -27.18 -34.81
N GLN A 383 -10.48 -26.57 -35.99
CA GLN A 383 -9.21 -26.31 -36.69
C GLN A 383 -8.44 -25.14 -36.03
N PRO A 384 -7.12 -25.03 -36.27
CA PRO A 384 -6.19 -24.29 -35.44
C PRO A 384 -5.97 -22.86 -35.94
N ASP A 385 -5.86 -21.91 -35.01
CA ASP A 385 -5.07 -20.69 -35.26
C ASP A 385 -3.66 -20.93 -34.76
N ALA A 386 -2.76 -21.02 -35.74
CA ALA A 386 -1.33 -21.23 -35.55
C ALA A 386 -0.62 -19.88 -35.40
N ALA A 387 -0.23 -19.56 -34.18
CA ALA A 387 1.02 -18.84 -33.91
C ALA A 387 1.75 -19.63 -32.83
N ALA A 388 2.92 -20.17 -33.19
CA ALA A 388 3.77 -20.94 -32.28
C ALA A 388 4.33 -20.02 -31.19
N HIS A 389 3.60 -19.87 -30.08
CA HIS A 389 4.15 -19.20 -28.90
C HIS A 389 5.24 -20.09 -28.29
N ALA A 390 6.38 -19.47 -27.97
CA ALA A 390 7.44 -20.13 -27.21
C ALA A 390 6.87 -20.73 -25.91
N PRO A 391 7.39 -21.87 -25.45
CA PRO A 391 6.97 -22.43 -24.17
C PRO A 391 7.21 -21.40 -23.05
N PRO A 392 6.33 -21.34 -22.04
CA PRO A 392 6.53 -20.44 -20.90
C PRO A 392 7.87 -20.76 -20.24
N ARG A 393 8.64 -19.73 -19.91
CA ARG A 393 9.89 -19.87 -19.16
C ARG A 393 9.72 -19.33 -17.75
N THR A 394 10.53 -19.85 -16.84
CA THR A 394 10.55 -19.41 -15.45
C THR A 394 11.77 -18.54 -15.21
N GLU A 395 11.58 -17.43 -14.52
CA GLU A 395 12.61 -16.48 -14.11
C GLU A 395 12.56 -16.30 -12.59
N GLU A 396 13.71 -16.43 -11.93
CA GLU A 396 13.84 -16.17 -10.49
C GLU A 396 14.47 -14.80 -10.26
N LEU A 397 13.74 -13.92 -9.57
CA LEU A 397 14.20 -12.60 -9.20
C LEU A 397 14.71 -12.63 -7.74
N PRO A 398 15.96 -12.21 -7.48
CA PRO A 398 16.45 -12.08 -6.11
C PRO A 398 15.74 -10.92 -5.36
N PRO A 399 15.81 -10.90 -4.01
CA PRO A 399 15.30 -9.77 -3.23
C PRO A 399 15.88 -8.43 -3.69
N ARG A 400 15.04 -7.38 -3.69
CA ARG A 400 15.41 -6.02 -4.13
C ARG A 400 15.97 -5.98 -5.55
N SER A 401 15.29 -6.66 -6.46
CA SER A 401 15.56 -6.58 -7.89
C SER A 401 14.26 -6.38 -8.66
N GLU A 402 14.38 -5.98 -9.92
CA GLU A 402 13.24 -5.82 -10.81
C GLU A 402 13.48 -6.47 -12.17
N LEU A 403 12.45 -7.12 -12.71
CA LEU A 403 12.40 -7.50 -14.12
C LEU A 403 11.97 -6.28 -14.94
N ARG A 404 12.90 -5.74 -15.73
CA ARG A 404 12.63 -4.65 -16.68
C ARG A 404 12.29 -5.23 -18.02
N PHE A 405 11.21 -4.76 -18.63
CA PHE A 405 10.75 -5.26 -19.92
C PHE A 405 10.19 -4.14 -20.79
N GLU A 406 10.35 -4.29 -22.11
CA GLU A 406 9.80 -3.41 -23.13
C GLU A 406 9.04 -4.23 -24.17
N VAL A 407 7.76 -3.93 -24.36
CA VAL A 407 6.86 -4.62 -25.31
C VAL A 407 6.39 -3.65 -26.37
N ALA A 408 6.57 -4.00 -27.64
CA ALA A 408 5.98 -3.25 -28.75
C ALA A 408 4.44 -3.40 -28.77
N PHE A 409 3.72 -2.42 -29.31
CA PHE A 409 2.24 -2.46 -29.45
C PHE A 409 1.70 -3.66 -30.26
N ALA A 410 2.52 -4.22 -31.16
CA ALA A 410 2.13 -5.37 -31.98
C ALA A 410 2.41 -6.73 -31.32
N LYS A 411 3.03 -6.73 -30.13
CA LYS A 411 3.45 -7.94 -29.42
C LYS A 411 2.70 -8.04 -28.09
N SER A 412 2.63 -9.24 -27.55
CA SER A 412 2.08 -9.48 -26.23
C SER A 412 3.11 -10.17 -25.34
N TYR A 413 3.13 -9.75 -24.09
CA TYR A 413 4.00 -10.31 -23.07
C TYR A 413 3.21 -10.64 -21.82
N ARG A 414 3.22 -11.91 -21.44
CA ARG A 414 2.48 -12.46 -20.32
C ARG A 414 3.41 -12.73 -19.15
N ILE A 415 3.02 -12.23 -17.98
CA ILE A 415 3.74 -12.41 -16.72
C ILE A 415 2.77 -13.03 -15.72
N ARG A 416 3.19 -14.10 -15.06
CA ARG A 416 2.43 -14.76 -14.01
C ARG A 416 3.31 -14.97 -12.79
N LEU A 417 2.87 -14.51 -11.62
CA LEU A 417 3.59 -14.76 -10.37
C LEU A 417 3.35 -16.20 -9.93
N VAL A 418 4.43 -16.96 -9.76
CA VAL A 418 4.38 -18.37 -9.33
C VAL A 418 4.63 -18.49 -7.83
N ARG A 419 5.61 -17.75 -7.30
CA ARG A 419 6.02 -17.80 -5.89
C ARG A 419 6.63 -16.47 -5.45
N GLY A 420 6.52 -16.14 -4.16
CA GLY A 420 7.03 -14.88 -3.59
C GLY A 420 6.07 -13.72 -3.80
N THR A 421 6.55 -12.49 -3.64
CA THR A 421 5.78 -11.27 -3.87
C THR A 421 6.44 -10.40 -4.93
N ALA A 422 5.62 -9.74 -5.75
CA ALA A 422 6.09 -8.86 -6.80
C ALA A 422 5.09 -7.73 -7.01
N GLU A 423 5.56 -6.55 -7.38
CA GLU A 423 4.73 -5.38 -7.65
C GLU A 423 5.16 -4.68 -8.94
N LEU A 424 4.18 -4.19 -9.71
CA LEU A 424 4.40 -3.32 -10.86
C LEU A 424 3.96 -1.90 -10.47
N PHE A 425 4.92 -1.01 -10.28
CA PHE A 425 4.68 0.38 -9.82
C PHE A 425 3.82 0.46 -8.54
N GLY A 426 4.08 -0.42 -7.57
CA GLY A 426 3.38 -0.51 -6.29
C GLY A 426 2.14 -1.40 -6.29
N SER A 427 1.58 -1.75 -7.46
CA SER A 427 0.46 -2.69 -7.58
C SER A 427 0.93 -4.13 -7.48
N GLU A 428 0.41 -4.90 -6.53
CA GLU A 428 0.83 -6.29 -6.33
C GLU A 428 0.30 -7.22 -7.42
N LEU A 429 1.16 -8.16 -7.84
CA LEU A 429 0.78 -9.23 -8.72
C LEU A 429 0.13 -10.34 -7.87
N ALA A 430 -1.11 -10.70 -8.21
CA ALA A 430 -1.80 -11.81 -7.56
C ALA A 430 -1.14 -13.15 -7.98
N PRO A 431 -0.90 -14.07 -7.02
CA PRO A 431 -0.35 -15.39 -7.33
C PRO A 431 -1.22 -16.15 -8.33
N SER A 432 -0.59 -16.84 -9.28
CA SER A 432 -1.24 -17.63 -10.33
C SER A 432 -2.14 -16.85 -11.31
N THR A 433 -2.21 -15.52 -11.20
CA THR A 433 -2.89 -14.66 -12.19
C THR A 433 -1.95 -14.29 -13.32
N THR A 434 -2.43 -14.40 -14.56
CA THR A 434 -1.65 -14.03 -15.76
C THR A 434 -2.00 -12.62 -16.18
N TYR A 435 -1.01 -11.74 -16.21
CA TYR A 435 -1.12 -10.37 -16.70
C TYR A 435 -0.50 -10.28 -18.09
N THR A 436 -1.17 -9.57 -19.01
CA THR A 436 -0.77 -9.41 -20.41
C THR A 436 -0.49 -7.95 -20.73
N PHE A 437 0.72 -7.68 -21.19
CA PHE A 437 1.19 -6.34 -21.54
C PHE A 437 1.41 -6.22 -23.04
N SER A 438 1.11 -5.04 -23.58
CA SER A 438 1.37 -4.64 -24.97
C SER A 438 1.62 -3.13 -25.03
N GLY A 439 2.62 -2.70 -25.81
CA GLY A 439 3.00 -1.28 -25.88
C GLY A 439 3.54 -0.72 -24.56
N THR A 440 3.93 -1.58 -23.62
CA THR A 440 4.28 -1.22 -22.25
C THR A 440 5.79 -1.29 -22.04
N LYS A 441 6.32 -0.30 -21.33
CA LYS A 441 7.64 -0.38 -20.68
C LYS A 441 7.41 -0.47 -19.18
N GLY A 442 7.80 -1.58 -18.57
CA GLY A 442 7.47 -1.91 -17.19
C GLY A 442 8.66 -2.42 -16.38
N ALA A 443 8.51 -2.36 -15.06
CA ALA A 443 9.47 -2.89 -14.10
C ALA A 443 8.72 -3.64 -13.00
N VAL A 444 8.76 -4.97 -13.03
CA VAL A 444 8.20 -5.81 -11.95
C VAL A 444 9.23 -5.94 -10.86
N PHE A 445 9.02 -5.25 -9.75
CA PHE A 445 9.93 -5.19 -8.61
C PHE A 445 9.55 -6.23 -7.55
N THR A 446 10.53 -6.74 -6.81
CA THR A 446 10.29 -7.62 -5.65
C THR A 446 11.11 -7.19 -4.44
N TRP A 447 10.45 -7.11 -3.28
CA TRP A 447 11.10 -6.81 -2.00
C TRP A 447 11.86 -8.02 -1.44
N HIS A 448 11.26 -9.21 -1.52
CA HIS A 448 11.72 -10.43 -0.84
C HIS A 448 12.20 -11.54 -1.80
N GLY A 449 12.15 -11.30 -3.11
CA GLY A 449 12.43 -12.30 -4.13
C GLY A 449 11.17 -13.01 -4.60
N CYS A 450 11.14 -13.39 -5.87
CA CYS A 450 9.99 -14.06 -6.46
C CYS A 450 10.36 -14.93 -7.67
N THR A 451 9.42 -15.78 -8.06
CA THR A 451 9.51 -16.60 -9.26
C THR A 451 8.39 -16.21 -10.20
N LEU A 452 8.75 -15.77 -11.40
CA LEU A 452 7.84 -15.37 -12.45
C LEU A 452 7.82 -16.41 -13.56
N GLU A 453 6.64 -16.68 -14.12
CA GLU A 453 6.48 -17.35 -15.39
C GLU A 453 6.23 -16.32 -16.48
N LEU A 454 7.08 -16.36 -17.52
CA LEU A 454 7.17 -15.37 -18.58
C LEU A 454 6.87 -16.04 -19.92
N GLN A 455 6.00 -15.43 -20.72
CA GLN A 455 5.66 -15.93 -22.04
C GLN A 455 5.36 -14.79 -23.03
N GLY A 456 5.86 -14.87 -24.25
CA GLY A 456 5.55 -13.90 -25.30
C GLY A 456 6.81 -13.30 -25.91
N GLU A 457 6.64 -12.22 -26.67
CA GLU A 457 7.74 -11.54 -27.35
C GLU A 457 7.96 -10.14 -26.78
N VAL A 458 9.21 -9.85 -26.42
CA VAL A 458 9.66 -8.56 -25.89
C VAL A 458 10.76 -7.97 -26.78
N GLU A 459 10.91 -6.65 -26.77
CA GLU A 459 12.02 -5.96 -27.46
C GLU A 459 13.28 -5.95 -26.60
N SER A 460 13.09 -5.79 -25.29
CA SER A 460 14.16 -5.75 -24.30
C SER A 460 13.64 -6.38 -23.02
N GLU A 461 14.46 -7.22 -22.40
CA GLU A 461 14.20 -7.75 -21.07
C GLU A 461 15.49 -8.09 -20.35
N TYR A 462 15.59 -7.67 -19.09
CA TYR A 462 16.70 -8.01 -18.21
C TYR A 462 16.34 -7.75 -16.74
N VAL A 463 17.07 -8.41 -15.84
CA VAL A 463 16.95 -8.17 -14.39
C VAL A 463 17.84 -6.99 -13.99
N GLY A 464 17.25 -5.99 -13.36
CA GLY A 464 17.94 -4.84 -12.78
C GLY A 464 18.12 -5.00 -11.27
N SER A 465 19.34 -4.83 -10.78
CA SER A 465 19.67 -4.80 -9.34
C SER A 465 19.85 -3.38 -8.79
N GLU A 466 19.92 -2.36 -9.66
CA GLU A 466 20.06 -0.95 -9.29
C GLU A 466 18.70 -0.35 -8.92
N THR A 467 18.17 -0.71 -7.75
CA THR A 467 16.81 -0.35 -7.30
C THR A 467 16.80 0.47 -6.02
N GLU A 468 17.90 1.19 -5.72
CA GLU A 468 18.03 2.05 -4.52
C GLU A 468 16.91 3.10 -4.43
N ALA A 469 16.43 3.58 -5.59
CA ALA A 469 15.31 4.50 -5.67
C ALA A 469 14.03 3.95 -5.01
N MET A 470 13.76 2.64 -5.07
CA MET A 470 12.56 2.05 -4.46
C MET A 470 12.55 2.20 -2.95
N VAL A 471 13.71 2.03 -2.30
CA VAL A 471 13.85 2.22 -0.84
C VAL A 471 13.62 3.68 -0.47
N GLU A 472 14.17 4.61 -1.25
CA GLU A 472 13.94 6.03 -1.01
C GLU A 472 12.48 6.44 -1.25
N TRP A 473 11.83 5.90 -2.29
CA TRP A 473 10.42 6.15 -2.56
C TRP A 473 9.54 5.61 -1.42
N LEU A 474 9.88 4.45 -0.85
CA LEU A 474 9.20 3.89 0.32
C LEU A 474 9.40 4.77 1.57
N ASN A 475 10.60 5.33 1.78
CA ASN A 475 10.84 6.27 2.87
C ASN A 475 10.02 7.56 2.72
N VAL A 476 9.89 8.07 1.49
CA VAL A 476 9.01 9.21 1.18
C VAL A 476 7.56 8.85 1.49
N HIS A 477 7.10 7.67 1.08
CA HIS A 477 5.76 7.20 1.41
C HIS A 477 5.52 7.16 2.92
N GLY A 478 6.45 6.60 3.70
CA GLY A 478 6.35 6.59 5.17
C GLY A 478 6.32 7.98 5.80
N MET A 479 7.10 8.93 5.28
CA MET A 479 7.04 10.34 5.71
C MET A 479 5.67 10.96 5.41
N LEU A 480 5.13 10.72 4.22
CA LEU A 480 3.80 11.21 3.85
C LEU A 480 2.72 10.58 4.71
N GLU A 481 2.87 9.31 5.08
CA GLU A 481 1.93 8.61 5.96
C GLU A 481 1.89 9.21 7.36
N THR A 482 3.05 9.52 7.95
CA THR A 482 3.10 10.26 9.22
C THR A 482 2.37 11.60 9.13
N ALA A 483 2.49 12.32 8.00
CA ALA A 483 1.77 13.57 7.79
C ALA A 483 0.25 13.37 7.68
N ARG A 484 -0.22 12.24 7.12
CA ARG A 484 -1.65 11.88 7.10
C ARG A 484 -2.18 11.56 8.49
N ASP A 485 -1.40 10.86 9.30
CA ASP A 485 -1.76 10.57 10.69
C ASP A 485 -1.87 11.86 11.51
N ASP A 486 -0.89 12.76 11.39
CA ASP A 486 -0.92 14.07 12.07
C ASP A 486 -2.11 14.95 11.62
N ALA A 487 -2.50 14.86 10.35
CA ALA A 487 -3.70 15.51 9.84
C ALA A 487 -4.99 14.93 10.45
N GLY A 488 -5.09 13.60 10.60
CA GLY A 488 -6.27 12.93 11.17
C GLY A 488 -6.55 13.29 12.63
N ILE A 489 -5.50 13.49 13.43
CA ILE A 489 -5.61 13.90 14.83
C ILE A 489 -5.71 15.44 15.02
N GLY A 490 -5.89 16.19 13.93
CA GLY A 490 -6.11 17.63 13.94
C GLY A 490 -4.89 18.48 14.34
N ARG A 491 -3.66 17.95 14.19
CA ARG A 491 -2.43 18.72 14.43
C ARG A 491 -2.10 19.68 13.30
N GLU A 492 -2.52 19.38 12.08
CA GLU A 492 -2.38 20.26 10.91
C GLU A 492 -3.72 20.88 10.51
N SER A 493 -3.71 22.19 10.25
CA SER A 493 -4.90 22.95 9.87
C SER A 493 -5.33 22.76 8.41
N ASN A 494 -4.46 22.23 7.54
CA ASN A 494 -4.64 22.19 6.09
C ASN A 494 -4.97 20.81 5.50
N GLY A 495 -5.24 19.82 6.35
CA GLY A 495 -5.50 18.43 5.97
C GLY A 495 -4.21 17.65 5.67
N GLY A 496 -4.34 16.58 4.88
CA GLY A 496 -3.25 15.70 4.49
C GLY A 496 -2.20 16.36 3.58
N PRO A 497 -1.11 15.63 3.28
CA PRO A 497 0.01 16.16 2.51
C PRO A 497 -0.40 16.52 1.07
N ARG A 498 0.06 17.68 0.59
CA ARG A 498 -0.18 18.21 -0.76
C ARG A 498 1.14 18.22 -1.52
N VAL A 499 1.34 17.15 -2.27
CA VAL A 499 2.63 16.76 -2.86
C VAL A 499 2.68 17.12 -4.33
N LEU A 500 3.76 17.77 -4.76
CA LEU A 500 4.04 18.08 -6.17
C LEU A 500 5.31 17.38 -6.64
N ILE A 501 5.21 16.56 -7.67
CA ILE A 501 6.35 15.85 -8.26
C ILE A 501 6.85 16.64 -9.48
N VAL A 502 8.15 16.97 -9.47
CA VAL A 502 8.78 17.79 -10.50
C VAL A 502 10.09 17.19 -11.00
N GLY A 503 10.41 17.41 -12.27
CA GLY A 503 11.61 16.87 -12.92
C GLY A 503 11.51 16.90 -14.44
N PRO A 504 12.61 16.58 -15.14
CA PRO A 504 12.62 16.55 -16.60
C PRO A 504 11.73 15.42 -17.15
N ASP A 505 11.58 15.37 -18.47
CA ASP A 505 10.93 14.23 -19.13
C ASP A 505 11.72 12.93 -18.88
N ASP A 506 11.01 11.81 -18.83
CA ASP A 506 11.58 10.46 -18.64
C ASP A 506 12.44 10.27 -17.37
N SER A 507 12.15 11.02 -16.30
CA SER A 507 12.77 10.86 -14.99
C SER A 507 12.05 9.88 -14.06
N GLY A 508 10.91 9.31 -14.49
CA GLY A 508 10.10 8.39 -13.68
C GLY A 508 9.06 9.05 -12.76
N LYS A 509 8.66 10.30 -13.05
CA LYS A 509 7.65 11.06 -12.24
C LYS A 509 6.35 10.29 -12.07
N THR A 510 5.76 9.84 -13.18
CA THR A 510 4.51 9.08 -13.20
C THR A 510 4.66 7.70 -12.55
N SER A 511 5.84 7.07 -12.63
CA SER A 511 6.12 5.81 -11.93
C SER A 511 6.18 6.02 -10.42
N LEU A 512 6.86 7.07 -9.94
CA LEU A 512 6.86 7.45 -8.53
C LEU A 512 5.44 7.77 -8.05
N LEU A 513 4.67 8.53 -8.84
CA LEU A 513 3.27 8.84 -8.55
C LEU A 513 2.46 7.55 -8.34
N LYS A 514 2.56 6.59 -9.27
CA LYS A 514 1.87 5.29 -9.18
C LYS A 514 2.27 4.52 -7.93
N CYS A 515 3.56 4.42 -7.60
CA CYS A 515 4.01 3.74 -6.38
C CYS A 515 3.42 4.39 -5.12
N LEU A 516 3.52 5.72 -5.00
CA LEU A 516 2.99 6.44 -3.84
C LEU A 516 1.47 6.28 -3.71
N THR A 517 0.72 6.35 -4.82
CA THR A 517 -0.72 6.12 -4.84
C THR A 517 -1.07 4.69 -4.45
N ALA A 518 -0.42 3.69 -5.05
CA ALA A 518 -0.69 2.28 -4.77
C ALA A 518 -0.39 1.92 -3.31
N TRP A 519 0.73 2.37 -2.76
CA TRP A 519 1.06 2.13 -1.35
C TRP A 519 0.10 2.86 -0.40
N SER A 520 -0.33 4.08 -0.73
CA SER A 520 -1.39 4.76 0.03
C SER A 520 -2.70 3.98 0.05
N LEU A 521 -3.13 3.43 -1.10
CA LEU A 521 -4.31 2.57 -1.16
C LEU A 521 -4.14 1.29 -0.31
N LYS A 522 -2.94 0.69 -0.28
CA LYS A 522 -2.65 -0.46 0.60
C LYS A 522 -2.76 -0.13 2.09
N MET A 523 -2.55 1.13 2.46
CA MET A 523 -2.72 1.63 3.83
C MET A 523 -4.15 2.11 4.11
N GLY A 524 -5.12 1.81 3.24
CA GLY A 524 -6.52 2.24 3.41
C GLY A 524 -6.76 3.73 3.16
N ARG A 525 -5.82 4.44 2.50
CA ARG A 525 -5.98 5.87 2.19
C ARG A 525 -6.61 6.09 0.83
N THR A 526 -7.27 7.23 0.66
CA THR A 526 -7.97 7.65 -0.56
C THR A 526 -7.35 8.89 -1.22
N PRO A 527 -6.07 8.86 -1.64
CA PRO A 527 -5.38 10.05 -2.12
C PRO A 527 -5.99 10.60 -3.42
N THR A 528 -6.03 11.92 -3.53
CA THR A 528 -6.42 12.58 -4.79
C THR A 528 -5.20 12.74 -5.71
N VAL A 529 -5.23 12.06 -6.86
CA VAL A 529 -4.18 12.10 -7.87
C VAL A 529 -4.54 13.13 -8.93
N VAL A 530 -3.60 14.02 -9.24
CA VAL A 530 -3.79 15.06 -10.25
C VAL A 530 -2.69 14.98 -11.29
N ASN A 531 -3.07 14.88 -12.57
CA ASN A 531 -2.14 14.86 -13.69
C ASN A 531 -2.27 16.15 -14.51
N MET A 532 -1.16 16.88 -14.62
CA MET A 532 -1.07 18.14 -15.37
C MET A 532 -0.31 18.01 -16.69
N ASP A 533 0.06 16.80 -17.11
CA ASP A 533 0.71 16.56 -18.40
C ASP A 533 -0.33 16.29 -19.49
N PRO A 534 -0.56 17.22 -20.45
CA PRO A 534 -1.53 17.01 -21.52
C PRO A 534 -1.09 15.97 -22.56
N ARG A 535 0.13 15.41 -22.47
CA ARG A 535 0.60 14.39 -23.41
C ARG A 535 0.11 12.99 -23.08
N GLU A 536 -0.31 12.77 -21.85
CA GLU A 536 -0.79 11.49 -21.33
C GLU A 536 -2.06 11.75 -20.51
N GLY A 537 -3.22 11.26 -20.94
CA GLY A 537 -4.45 11.42 -20.17
C GLY A 537 -4.54 10.39 -19.05
N LEU A 538 -4.62 10.79 -17.78
CA LEU A 538 -4.93 9.84 -16.70
C LEU A 538 -6.43 9.54 -16.74
N LEU A 539 -6.80 8.27 -17.00
CA LEU A 539 -8.19 7.82 -17.15
C LEU A 539 -9.01 8.62 -18.18
N SER A 540 -8.33 9.23 -19.13
CA SER A 540 -8.90 10.08 -20.19
C SER A 540 -7.99 10.04 -21.41
N ILE A 541 -8.33 10.79 -22.45
CA ILE A 541 -7.50 10.89 -23.65
C ILE A 541 -6.37 11.93 -23.48
N PRO A 542 -5.35 11.96 -24.36
CA PRO A 542 -4.37 13.04 -24.36
C PRO A 542 -5.04 14.39 -24.67
N GLY A 543 -4.45 15.47 -24.16
CA GLY A 543 -5.05 16.80 -24.10
C GLY A 543 -5.85 17.04 -22.82
N SER A 544 -6.04 16.03 -21.97
CA SER A 544 -6.75 16.16 -20.71
C SER A 544 -5.82 16.54 -19.55
N LEU A 545 -6.25 17.48 -18.71
CA LEU A 545 -5.77 17.69 -17.35
C LEU A 545 -6.79 17.07 -16.40
N THR A 546 -6.35 16.21 -15.49
CA THR A 546 -7.26 15.31 -14.77
C THR A 546 -7.00 15.28 -13.28
N ALA A 547 -8.06 15.21 -12.48
CA ALA A 547 -7.99 14.95 -11.05
C ALA A 547 -8.91 13.77 -10.70
N VAL A 548 -8.45 12.84 -9.87
CA VAL A 548 -9.24 11.67 -9.46
C VAL A 548 -8.91 11.30 -8.01
N THR A 549 -9.94 11.10 -7.19
CA THR A 549 -9.78 10.54 -5.85
C THR A 549 -9.77 9.02 -5.98
N MET A 550 -8.70 8.41 -5.50
CA MET A 550 -8.46 6.97 -5.67
C MET A 550 -8.99 6.24 -4.45
N GLY A 551 -10.12 5.56 -4.58
CA GLY A 551 -10.70 4.70 -3.52
C GLY A 551 -10.58 3.20 -3.79
N SER A 552 -9.88 2.81 -4.84
CA SER A 552 -9.70 1.41 -5.22
C SER A 552 -8.33 1.16 -5.82
N MET A 553 -7.83 -0.07 -5.68
CA MET A 553 -6.54 -0.52 -6.19
C MET A 553 -6.32 -0.13 -7.66
N LEU A 554 -5.06 0.12 -8.00
CA LEU A 554 -4.66 0.33 -9.38
C LEU A 554 -4.71 -1.01 -10.13
N ASP A 555 -5.13 -0.98 -11.38
CA ASP A 555 -5.05 -2.16 -12.25
C ASP A 555 -3.59 -2.40 -12.67
N VAL A 556 -3.14 -3.65 -12.67
CA VAL A 556 -1.75 -4.02 -13.01
C VAL A 556 -1.48 -3.85 -14.51
N GLU A 557 -2.44 -4.15 -15.39
CA GLU A 557 -2.26 -4.07 -16.85
C GLU A 557 -2.46 -2.64 -17.35
N ASP A 558 -3.54 -1.98 -16.93
CA ASP A 558 -3.88 -0.60 -17.35
C ASP A 558 -3.10 0.46 -16.56
N GLY A 559 -2.58 0.10 -15.39
CA GLY A 559 -1.78 0.94 -14.51
C GLY A 559 -2.55 1.95 -13.66
N TRP A 560 -3.66 2.51 -14.16
CA TRP A 560 -4.55 3.38 -13.37
C TRP A 560 -5.92 2.75 -13.11
N GLY A 561 -6.32 1.74 -13.89
CA GLY A 561 -7.69 1.22 -13.96
C GLY A 561 -8.49 1.86 -15.10
N SER A 562 -9.81 1.78 -15.02
CA SER A 562 -10.73 2.23 -16.06
C SER A 562 -11.63 3.38 -15.62
N SER A 563 -12.02 4.23 -16.57
CA SER A 563 -13.10 5.20 -16.40
C SER A 563 -14.47 4.51 -16.35
N PRO A 564 -15.55 5.19 -15.95
CA PRO A 564 -16.87 4.57 -15.86
C PRO A 564 -17.35 4.01 -17.20
N VAL A 565 -17.80 2.76 -17.21
CA VAL A 565 -18.37 2.06 -18.37
C VAL A 565 -19.73 1.46 -18.00
N SER A 566 -20.59 1.22 -18.98
CA SER A 566 -21.98 0.74 -18.77
C SER A 566 -22.08 -0.78 -18.51
N GLY A 567 -20.99 -1.43 -18.12
CA GLY A 567 -20.90 -2.88 -17.96
C GLY A 567 -19.98 -3.27 -16.80
N PRO A 568 -19.91 -4.57 -16.47
CA PRO A 568 -19.06 -5.03 -15.38
C PRO A 568 -17.58 -4.84 -15.72
N THR A 569 -16.79 -4.48 -14.72
CA THR A 569 -15.33 -4.34 -14.81
C THR A 569 -14.65 -5.21 -13.75
N GLY A 570 -13.43 -5.68 -14.05
CA GLY A 570 -12.65 -6.50 -13.10
C GLY A 570 -12.09 -5.73 -11.91
N VAL A 571 -11.91 -4.41 -12.07
CA VAL A 571 -11.50 -3.47 -11.01
C VAL A 571 -12.55 -2.35 -10.95
N PRO A 572 -12.90 -1.83 -9.76
CA PRO A 572 -13.82 -0.71 -9.65
C PRO A 572 -13.38 0.48 -10.51
N VAL A 573 -14.34 1.02 -11.27
CA VAL A 573 -14.11 2.18 -12.13
C VAL A 573 -13.79 3.41 -11.29
N LYS A 574 -13.03 4.33 -11.88
CA LYS A 574 -12.60 5.57 -11.24
C LYS A 574 -13.17 6.75 -12.01
N THR A 575 -13.67 7.77 -11.31
CA THR A 575 -14.38 8.89 -11.93
C THR A 575 -13.49 10.14 -11.97
N PRO A 576 -12.76 10.40 -13.06
CA PRO A 576 -11.90 11.57 -13.16
C PRO A 576 -12.69 12.85 -13.43
N LEU A 577 -12.31 13.94 -12.77
CA LEU A 577 -12.59 15.30 -13.18
C LEU A 577 -11.65 15.68 -14.33
N VAL A 578 -12.22 16.11 -15.46
CA VAL A 578 -11.44 16.36 -16.69
C VAL A 578 -11.58 17.79 -17.18
N TYR A 579 -10.46 18.44 -17.46
CA TYR A 579 -10.35 19.69 -18.21
C TYR A 579 -9.59 19.45 -19.52
N HIS A 580 -9.90 20.21 -20.56
CA HIS A 580 -9.27 20.05 -21.88
C HIS A 580 -8.29 21.18 -22.16
N LEU A 581 -7.01 20.83 -22.30
CA LEU A 581 -5.94 21.66 -22.83
C LEU A 581 -5.53 21.12 -24.22
N PRO A 582 -6.06 21.69 -25.32
CA PRO A 582 -5.81 21.22 -26.68
C PRO A 582 -4.45 21.70 -27.22
N PHE A 583 -3.39 21.57 -26.40
CA PHE A 583 -2.01 21.92 -26.73
C PHE A 583 -1.05 20.86 -26.20
N VAL A 584 0.07 20.69 -26.90
CA VAL A 584 1.10 19.70 -26.54
C VAL A 584 1.79 20.12 -25.25
N SER A 585 2.05 21.42 -25.08
CA SER A 585 2.68 21.98 -23.89
C SER A 585 1.80 23.01 -23.21
N PRO A 586 1.78 23.06 -21.86
CA PRO A 586 1.23 24.19 -21.11
C PRO A 586 1.83 25.56 -21.49
N GLU A 587 3.06 25.57 -22.02
CA GLU A 587 3.74 26.80 -22.47
C GLU A 587 3.11 27.40 -23.74
N ASP A 588 2.49 26.56 -24.59
CA ASP A 588 1.92 27.00 -25.88
C ASP A 588 0.75 27.98 -25.67
N ASN A 589 0.00 27.82 -24.56
CA ASN A 589 -1.06 28.75 -24.20
C ASN A 589 -1.26 28.87 -22.68
N THR A 590 -0.40 29.69 -22.05
CA THR A 590 -0.46 29.97 -20.61
C THR A 590 -1.77 30.63 -20.16
N ARG A 591 -2.43 31.39 -21.06
CA ARG A 591 -3.74 32.02 -20.82
C ARG A 591 -4.89 31.02 -20.78
N MET A 592 -4.72 29.85 -21.39
CA MET A 592 -5.63 28.73 -21.23
C MET A 592 -5.25 27.87 -20.03
N PHE A 593 -3.97 27.57 -19.86
CA PHE A 593 -3.49 26.68 -18.80
C PHE A 593 -3.78 27.21 -17.39
N LYS A 594 -3.40 28.46 -17.06
CA LYS A 594 -3.54 28.98 -15.69
C LYS A 594 -5.00 28.97 -15.18
N PRO A 595 -5.99 29.47 -15.93
CA PRO A 595 -7.39 29.38 -15.51
C PRO A 595 -7.86 27.93 -15.31
N LEU A 596 -7.46 26.99 -16.17
CA LEU A 596 -7.80 25.58 -16.00
C LEU A 596 -7.22 25.00 -14.69
N ILE A 597 -5.98 25.35 -14.35
CA ILE A 597 -5.35 24.96 -13.08
C ILE A 597 -6.09 25.55 -11.88
N THR A 598 -6.42 26.84 -11.92
CA THR A 598 -7.23 27.48 -10.86
C THR A 598 -8.59 26.79 -10.71
N ARG A 599 -9.27 26.44 -11.80
CA ARG A 599 -10.55 25.71 -11.75
C ARG A 599 -10.39 24.30 -11.19
N ALA A 600 -9.35 23.58 -11.59
CA ALA A 600 -9.05 22.24 -11.08
C ALA A 600 -8.75 22.27 -9.58
N ALA A 601 -7.93 23.23 -9.12
CA ALA A 601 -7.59 23.39 -7.71
C ALA A 601 -8.81 23.71 -6.84
N LEU A 602 -9.69 24.60 -7.31
CA LEU A 602 -10.95 24.91 -6.64
C LEU A 602 -11.86 23.69 -6.54
N ALA A 603 -12.00 22.92 -7.63
CA ALA A 603 -12.84 21.72 -7.63
C ALA A 603 -12.30 20.61 -6.73
N VAL A 604 -10.98 20.39 -6.75
CA VAL A 604 -10.32 19.42 -5.85
C VAL A 604 -10.45 19.87 -4.40
N THR A 605 -10.19 21.13 -4.09
CA THR A 605 -10.30 21.64 -2.71
C THR A 605 -11.74 21.53 -2.19
N SER A 606 -12.73 21.89 -3.00
CA SER A 606 -14.15 21.71 -2.67
C SER A 606 -14.49 20.25 -2.39
N ARG A 607 -13.96 19.32 -3.17
CA ARG A 607 -14.17 17.88 -2.96
C ARG A 607 -13.54 17.41 -1.63
N LEU A 608 -12.35 17.89 -1.30
CA LEU A 608 -11.70 17.55 -0.03
C LEU A 608 -12.41 18.17 1.18
N GLU A 609 -13.13 19.28 1.02
CA GLU A 609 -13.97 19.83 2.10
C GLU A 609 -15.25 19.01 2.33
N GLU A 610 -15.68 18.22 1.34
CA GLU A 610 -16.84 17.33 1.42
C GLU A 610 -16.48 15.89 1.88
N ASP A 611 -15.20 15.51 1.75
CA ASP A 611 -14.71 14.14 1.88
C ASP A 611 -13.47 14.13 2.80
N GLU A 612 -13.70 13.91 4.09
CA GLU A 612 -12.64 14.02 5.12
C GLU A 612 -11.57 12.94 4.98
N GLU A 613 -11.91 11.73 4.51
CA GLU A 613 -10.93 10.68 4.22
C GLU A 613 -9.97 11.11 3.09
N ALA A 614 -10.53 11.63 1.99
CA ALA A 614 -9.73 12.13 0.88
C ALA A 614 -8.87 13.32 1.31
N LYS A 615 -9.42 14.19 2.16
CA LYS A 615 -8.72 15.34 2.75
C LYS A 615 -7.55 14.92 3.63
N GLN A 616 -7.74 13.93 4.50
CA GLN A 616 -6.68 13.36 5.32
C GLN A 616 -5.64 12.66 4.46
N SER A 617 -6.06 11.98 3.38
CA SER A 617 -5.18 11.27 2.46
C SER A 617 -4.31 12.20 1.61
N GLY A 618 -4.79 13.42 1.36
CA GLY A 618 -4.07 14.48 0.67
C GLY A 618 -4.08 14.38 -0.86
N ILE A 619 -3.20 15.16 -1.49
CA ILE A 619 -3.13 15.32 -2.95
C ILE A 619 -1.73 14.96 -3.45
N ILE A 620 -1.61 14.26 -4.57
CA ILE A 620 -0.33 14.02 -5.26
C ILE A 620 -0.45 14.44 -6.72
N ILE A 621 0.42 15.37 -7.15
CA ILE A 621 0.34 16.02 -8.46
C ILE A 621 1.56 15.67 -9.33
N ASP A 622 1.31 15.18 -10.54
CA ASP A 622 2.31 15.00 -11.61
C ASP A 622 2.36 16.20 -12.55
N THR A 623 3.55 16.53 -13.04
CA THR A 623 3.81 17.71 -13.87
C THR A 623 4.54 17.35 -15.17
N PRO A 624 4.28 18.05 -16.28
CA PRO A 624 5.04 17.85 -17.52
C PRO A 624 6.47 18.36 -17.38
N GLY A 625 7.44 17.70 -18.02
CA GLY A 625 8.84 18.13 -17.95
C GLY A 625 9.11 19.49 -18.62
N SER A 626 8.22 19.98 -19.49
CA SER A 626 8.37 21.29 -20.13
C SER A 626 8.33 22.44 -19.13
N ILE A 627 7.44 22.39 -18.14
CA ILE A 627 7.29 23.46 -17.13
C ILE A 627 8.34 23.38 -15.99
N ASN A 628 9.09 22.28 -15.95
CA ASN A 628 10.15 22.03 -14.97
C ASN A 628 11.52 22.56 -15.43
N GLN A 629 11.56 23.26 -16.56
CA GLN A 629 12.74 23.94 -17.08
C GLN A 629 12.84 25.36 -16.50
N PRO A 630 14.05 25.95 -16.38
CA PRO A 630 14.26 27.29 -15.83
C PRO A 630 13.70 28.43 -16.70
N LYS A 631 13.04 28.11 -17.82
CA LYS A 631 12.38 29.09 -18.68
C LYS A 631 11.20 29.72 -17.94
N GLY A 632 10.98 31.02 -18.16
CA GLY A 632 9.91 31.75 -17.46
C GLY A 632 10.05 31.75 -15.94
N ASN A 633 11.24 31.47 -15.38
CA ASN A 633 11.48 31.44 -13.93
C ASN A 633 10.52 30.52 -13.15
N TYR A 634 10.08 29.42 -13.78
CA TYR A 634 9.12 28.46 -13.23
C TYR A 634 7.74 29.07 -12.91
N GLU A 635 7.31 30.09 -13.65
CA GLU A 635 6.04 30.79 -13.42
C GLU A 635 4.82 29.86 -13.36
N LEU A 636 4.72 28.90 -14.29
CA LEU A 636 3.60 27.94 -14.32
C LEU A 636 3.65 26.97 -13.13
N LEU A 637 4.84 26.56 -12.71
CA LEU A 637 5.01 25.70 -11.55
C LEU A 637 4.63 26.42 -10.26
N MET A 638 5.02 27.69 -10.12
CA MET A 638 4.64 28.55 -8.99
C MET A 638 3.12 28.78 -8.94
N HIS A 639 2.47 28.87 -10.11
CA HIS A 639 1.00 28.94 -10.19
C HIS A 639 0.37 27.66 -9.62
N ILE A 640 0.84 26.46 -10.01
CA ILE A 640 0.35 25.19 -9.47
C ILE A 640 0.56 25.10 -7.94
N ILE A 641 1.76 25.46 -7.46
CA ILE A 641 2.09 25.43 -6.03
C ILE A 641 1.15 26.31 -5.23
N SER A 642 0.88 27.53 -5.73
CA SER A 642 0.01 28.48 -5.05
C SER A 642 -1.45 28.07 -5.08
N GLU A 643 -1.97 27.59 -6.21
CA GLU A 643 -3.40 27.26 -6.36
C GLU A 643 -3.78 26.00 -5.59
N PHE A 644 -2.91 24.99 -5.55
CA PHE A 644 -3.15 23.73 -4.82
C PHE A 644 -2.71 23.77 -3.35
N SER A 645 -2.10 24.88 -2.89
CA SER A 645 -1.50 25.01 -1.56
C SER A 645 -0.51 23.88 -1.24
N ILE A 646 0.42 23.64 -2.16
CA ILE A 646 1.41 22.56 -2.05
C ILE A 646 2.34 22.81 -0.85
N ASN A 647 2.52 21.79 0.00
CA ASN A 647 3.42 21.83 1.15
C ASN A 647 4.64 20.89 1.00
N VAL A 648 4.63 19.97 0.02
CA VAL A 648 5.76 19.08 -0.28
C VAL A 648 6.08 19.10 -1.77
N VAL A 649 7.34 19.37 -2.13
CA VAL A 649 7.85 19.32 -3.50
C VAL A 649 8.92 18.24 -3.62
N LEU A 650 8.67 17.23 -4.46
CA LEU A 650 9.60 16.13 -4.74
C LEU A 650 10.30 16.39 -6.06
N THR A 651 11.61 16.62 -6.03
CA THR A 651 12.44 16.90 -7.20
C THR A 651 13.19 15.66 -7.68
N LEU A 652 12.92 15.23 -8.91
CA LEU A 652 13.55 14.08 -9.56
C LEU A 652 14.56 14.52 -10.62
N ASN A 653 15.75 13.93 -10.59
CA ASN A 653 16.76 14.01 -11.66
C ASN A 653 17.11 15.44 -12.15
N SER A 654 17.09 16.44 -11.26
CA SER A 654 17.48 17.81 -11.61
C SER A 654 18.00 18.58 -10.39
N GLU A 655 19.32 18.63 -10.24
CA GLU A 655 19.97 19.39 -9.14
C GLU A 655 19.70 20.89 -9.24
N ARG A 656 19.62 21.40 -10.48
CA ARG A 656 19.32 22.81 -10.72
C ARG A 656 17.92 23.15 -10.23
N LEU A 657 16.91 22.36 -10.63
CA LEU A 657 15.53 22.56 -10.21
C LEU A 657 15.41 22.48 -8.68
N TYR A 658 16.05 21.49 -8.06
CA TYR A 658 16.12 21.35 -6.61
C TYR A 658 16.66 22.62 -5.92
N ASN A 659 17.83 23.08 -6.34
CA ASN A 659 18.45 24.27 -5.75
C ASN A 659 17.65 25.55 -6.00
N ASP A 660 17.03 25.68 -7.18
CA ASP A 660 16.18 26.82 -7.51
C ASP A 660 14.90 26.83 -6.66
N MET A 661 14.25 25.69 -6.45
CA MET A 661 13.09 25.55 -5.56
C MET A 661 13.47 25.81 -4.09
N LEU A 662 14.56 25.21 -3.63
CA LEU A 662 15.06 25.39 -2.26
C LEU A 662 15.32 26.87 -1.95
N ARG A 663 15.91 27.62 -2.89
CA ARG A 663 16.13 29.07 -2.73
C ARG A 663 14.84 29.87 -2.71
N LYS A 664 13.84 29.50 -3.53
CA LYS A 664 12.55 30.19 -3.59
C LYS A 664 11.74 30.02 -2.30
N PHE A 665 11.84 28.85 -1.65
CA PHE A 665 11.10 28.53 -0.42
C PHE A 665 11.94 28.63 0.86
N ALA A 666 13.18 29.13 0.80
CA ALA A 666 14.07 29.26 1.97
C ALA A 666 13.55 30.20 3.06
N ASN A 667 12.76 31.23 2.68
CA ASN A 667 12.25 32.26 3.58
C ASN A 667 10.72 32.33 3.48
N PRO A 668 9.98 31.44 4.16
CA PRO A 668 8.52 31.47 4.17
C PRO A 668 8.03 32.76 4.86
N LYS A 669 6.94 33.35 4.36
CA LYS A 669 6.37 34.58 4.93
C LYS A 669 5.52 34.31 6.18
N SER A 670 4.98 33.10 6.30
CA SER A 670 4.16 32.61 7.42
C SER A 670 4.42 31.12 7.67
N SER A 671 3.99 30.59 8.82
CA SER A 671 4.07 29.15 9.14
C SER A 671 3.25 28.28 8.19
N ASP A 672 2.14 28.82 7.68
CA ASP A 672 1.19 28.08 6.82
C ASP A 672 1.63 28.05 5.34
N GLU A 673 2.69 28.79 4.98
CA GLU A 673 3.29 28.81 3.64
C GLU A 673 4.59 28.01 3.55
N VAL A 674 4.89 27.16 4.54
CA VAL A 674 6.12 26.37 4.52
C VAL A 674 6.01 25.26 3.47
N VAL A 675 6.91 25.29 2.49
CA VAL A 675 7.02 24.27 1.44
C VAL A 675 8.32 23.49 1.64
N HIS A 676 8.20 22.19 1.90
CA HIS A 676 9.32 21.28 2.05
C HIS A 676 9.78 20.77 0.69
N VAL A 677 11.05 21.01 0.35
CA VAL A 677 11.63 20.60 -0.94
C VAL A 677 12.59 19.43 -0.73
N PHE A 678 12.27 18.27 -1.31
CA PHE A 678 13.08 17.06 -1.25
C PHE A 678 13.70 16.73 -2.61
N ARG A 679 14.90 16.18 -2.58
CA ARG A 679 15.56 15.61 -3.76
C ARG A 679 15.44 14.10 -3.67
N ILE A 680 14.91 13.47 -4.73
CA ILE A 680 14.66 12.04 -4.80
C ILE A 680 15.49 11.42 -5.95
N LEU A 681 15.98 10.20 -5.75
CA LEU A 681 16.67 9.42 -6.77
C LEU A 681 15.73 9.01 -7.90
N LYS A 682 16.27 9.08 -9.12
CA LYS A 682 15.66 8.51 -10.31
C LYS A 682 15.85 6.99 -10.27
N SER A 683 14.81 6.23 -10.66
CA SER A 683 14.96 4.79 -10.89
C SER A 683 15.96 4.51 -12.00
N GLY A 684 16.88 3.56 -11.78
CA GLY A 684 17.83 3.10 -12.79
C GLY A 684 17.15 2.46 -14.02
N GLY A 685 15.88 2.06 -13.89
CA GLY A 685 15.06 1.49 -14.97
C GLY A 685 14.30 2.52 -15.80
N ALA A 686 14.35 3.80 -15.44
CA ALA A 686 13.62 4.83 -16.19
C ALA A 686 14.31 5.18 -17.51
N VAL A 687 13.69 4.70 -18.60
CA VAL A 687 14.15 4.82 -19.98
C VAL A 687 13.50 5.99 -20.73
N ALA A 688 14.21 6.54 -21.71
CA ALA A 688 13.68 7.57 -22.58
C ALA A 688 12.59 7.00 -23.50
N ARG A 689 11.58 7.83 -23.79
CA ARG A 689 10.47 7.48 -24.69
C ARG A 689 10.58 8.33 -25.94
N ASP A 690 10.76 7.69 -27.09
CA ASP A 690 10.81 8.42 -28.35
C ASP A 690 9.41 8.90 -28.78
N GLU A 691 9.37 9.93 -29.63
CA GLU A 691 8.12 10.51 -30.13
C GLU A 691 7.27 9.52 -30.94
N GLY A 692 7.88 8.51 -31.57
CA GLY A 692 7.16 7.48 -32.30
C GLY A 692 6.33 6.60 -31.37
N LEU A 693 6.96 6.11 -30.29
CA LEU A 693 6.29 5.38 -29.22
C LEU A 693 5.20 6.23 -28.56
N MET A 694 5.51 7.47 -28.19
CA MET A 694 4.55 8.37 -27.53
C MET A 694 3.33 8.64 -28.42
N ARG A 695 3.52 8.80 -29.73
CA ARG A 695 2.41 8.94 -30.68
C ARG A 695 1.54 7.68 -30.74
N GLN A 696 2.14 6.49 -30.77
CA GLN A 696 1.38 5.24 -30.76
C GLN A 696 0.60 5.07 -29.46
N ALA A 697 1.20 5.38 -28.31
CA ALA A 697 0.53 5.35 -27.01
C ALA A 697 -0.69 6.28 -26.97
N ARG A 698 -0.55 7.52 -27.46
CA ARG A 698 -1.68 8.47 -27.57
C ARG A 698 -2.80 7.94 -28.47
N GLN A 699 -2.45 7.36 -29.62
CA GLN A 699 -3.42 6.77 -30.54
C GLN A 699 -4.14 5.58 -29.92
N GLN A 700 -3.42 4.73 -29.18
CA GLN A 700 -4.00 3.59 -28.48
C GLN A 700 -4.95 4.07 -27.37
N GLN A 701 -4.54 5.05 -26.55
CA GLN A 701 -5.39 5.63 -25.52
C GLN A 701 -6.69 6.23 -26.09
N ILE A 702 -6.63 6.89 -27.25
CA ILE A 702 -7.84 7.38 -27.94
C ILE A 702 -8.71 6.21 -28.40
N LYS A 703 -8.13 5.13 -28.93
CA LYS A 703 -8.88 3.92 -29.31
C LYS A 703 -9.57 3.28 -28.10
N ASP A 704 -8.83 3.10 -27.00
CA ASP A 704 -9.33 2.48 -25.78
C ASP A 704 -10.48 3.30 -25.18
N TYR A 705 -10.44 4.63 -25.28
CA TYR A 705 -11.54 5.48 -24.84
C TYR A 705 -12.87 5.20 -25.57
N PHE A 706 -12.84 4.88 -26.87
CA PHE A 706 -14.06 4.64 -27.65
C PHE A 706 -14.44 3.15 -27.72
N PHE A 707 -13.46 2.26 -27.86
CA PHE A 707 -13.65 0.84 -28.15
C PHE A 707 -13.25 -0.08 -27.00
N GLY A 708 -12.67 0.48 -25.93
CA GLY A 708 -12.14 -0.27 -24.82
C GLY A 708 -10.90 -1.09 -25.17
N ASP A 709 -10.48 -1.94 -24.24
CA ASP A 709 -9.29 -2.77 -24.34
C ASP A 709 -9.64 -4.24 -24.62
N SER A 710 -8.65 -5.13 -24.53
CA SER A 710 -8.86 -6.57 -24.76
C SER A 710 -9.77 -7.24 -23.72
N ARG A 711 -9.93 -6.63 -22.54
CA ARG A 711 -10.72 -7.16 -21.42
C ARG A 711 -12.12 -6.58 -21.38
N THR A 712 -12.26 -5.33 -21.82
CA THR A 712 -13.49 -4.54 -21.79
C THR A 712 -13.75 -3.98 -23.19
N SER A 713 -14.54 -4.67 -24.00
CA SER A 713 -14.91 -4.15 -25.32
C SER A 713 -16.09 -3.17 -25.21
N LEU A 714 -15.90 -1.97 -25.74
CA LEU A 714 -16.90 -0.90 -25.79
C LEU A 714 -17.42 -0.71 -27.22
N ASN A 715 -18.67 -0.26 -27.32
CA ASN A 715 -19.37 -0.05 -28.58
C ASN A 715 -19.72 1.43 -28.77
N PRO A 716 -18.87 2.21 -29.46
CA PRO A 716 -19.15 3.61 -29.69
C PRO A 716 -20.22 3.80 -30.78
N HIS A 717 -20.87 4.96 -30.79
CA HIS A 717 -22.02 5.25 -31.62
C HIS A 717 -21.74 6.34 -32.66
N GLY A 718 -22.03 6.04 -33.92
CA GLY A 718 -22.03 7.03 -34.99
C GLY A 718 -23.28 7.88 -34.99
N GLN A 719 -23.14 9.22 -34.94
CA GLN A 719 -24.24 10.16 -34.89
C GLN A 719 -24.09 11.28 -35.93
N TRP A 720 -25.16 11.56 -36.68
CA TRP A 720 -25.22 12.67 -37.64
C TRP A 720 -25.84 13.92 -37.02
N TRP A 721 -25.17 15.05 -37.22
CA TRP A 721 -25.56 16.36 -36.72
C TRP A 721 -25.60 17.40 -37.83
N ASP A 722 -26.61 18.27 -37.82
CA ASP A 722 -26.69 19.40 -38.74
C ASP A 722 -25.75 20.53 -38.27
N PHE A 723 -25.14 21.27 -39.21
CA PHE A 723 -24.20 22.35 -38.87
C PHE A 723 -24.83 23.42 -37.96
N GLY A 724 -26.13 23.66 -38.10
CA GLY A 724 -26.86 24.66 -37.30
C GLY A 724 -27.08 24.27 -35.84
N ASP A 725 -27.01 22.98 -35.53
CA ASP A 725 -27.21 22.46 -34.17
C ASP A 725 -25.90 22.45 -33.36
N LEU A 726 -24.77 22.72 -34.01
CA LEU A 726 -23.44 22.62 -33.42
C LEU A 726 -22.90 24.00 -33.06
N THR A 727 -22.36 24.11 -31.84
CA THR A 727 -21.58 25.28 -31.44
C THR A 727 -20.14 24.87 -31.16
N ILE A 728 -19.28 25.08 -32.16
CA ILE A 728 -17.85 24.69 -32.11
C ILE A 728 -16.99 25.92 -31.85
N TYR A 729 -16.02 25.77 -30.95
CA TYR A 729 -14.98 26.74 -30.66
C TYR A 729 -13.61 26.11 -30.94
N LYS A 730 -12.73 26.85 -31.60
CA LYS A 730 -11.36 26.45 -31.86
C LYS A 730 -10.44 27.16 -30.87
N ALA A 731 -9.53 26.40 -30.26
CA ALA A 731 -8.44 26.95 -29.47
C ALA A 731 -7.39 27.62 -30.36
N VAL A 732 -7.08 28.86 -30.04
CA VAL A 732 -6.13 29.69 -30.80
C VAL A 732 -4.76 29.62 -30.13
N ASP A 733 -3.74 29.37 -30.93
CA ASP A 733 -2.35 29.38 -30.47
C ASP A 733 -1.87 30.82 -30.20
N ALA A 734 -1.19 31.03 -29.08
CA ALA A 734 -0.61 32.33 -28.74
C ALA A 734 0.46 32.77 -29.77
N SER A 735 1.16 31.83 -30.39
CA SER A 735 2.18 32.10 -31.43
C SER A 735 1.57 32.57 -32.75
N ALA A 736 0.41 32.02 -33.14
CA ALA A 736 -0.33 32.42 -34.34
C ALA A 736 -0.82 33.88 -34.26
N SER A 737 -1.17 34.33 -33.05
CA SER A 737 -1.64 35.70 -32.77
C SER A 737 -0.57 36.77 -33.06
N GLN A 738 0.72 36.46 -32.89
CA GLN A 738 1.82 37.40 -33.19
C GLN A 738 2.10 37.52 -34.71
N SER A 739 1.83 36.46 -35.47
CA SER A 739 2.07 36.43 -36.92
C SER A 739 1.03 37.24 -37.73
N GLN A 740 -0.19 37.42 -37.20
CA GLN A 740 -1.21 38.26 -37.86
C GLN A 740 -0.99 39.76 -37.62
N LEU A 741 -0.45 40.14 -36.46
CA LEU A 741 -0.13 41.54 -36.15
C LEU A 741 1.05 42.08 -36.96
N SER A 742 1.95 41.21 -37.42
CA SER A 742 3.13 41.58 -38.22
C SER A 742 2.84 41.80 -39.72
N PHE A 743 1.62 41.51 -40.20
CA PHE A 743 1.21 41.70 -41.58
C PHE A 743 0.34 42.95 -41.82
N MET A 744 0.05 43.76 -40.80
CA MET A 744 -0.66 45.03 -40.96
C MET A 744 0.33 46.19 -41.20
N PRO A 745 0.37 46.79 -42.40
CA PRO A 745 1.28 47.90 -42.67
C PRO A 745 0.72 49.19 -42.05
N GLY A 746 1.44 49.76 -41.07
CA GLY A 746 1.26 51.18 -40.71
C GLY A 746 1.09 51.56 -39.23
N MET A 747 1.56 50.77 -38.25
CA MET A 747 1.72 51.30 -36.89
C MET A 747 3.20 51.37 -36.50
N ASP A 748 3.72 52.59 -36.46
CA ASP A 748 4.99 52.93 -35.83
C ASP A 748 4.90 52.68 -34.32
N TYR A 749 5.89 51.97 -33.78
CA TYR A 749 6.01 51.70 -32.35
C TYR A 749 6.70 52.89 -31.68
N ASP A 750 5.91 53.80 -31.12
CA ASP A 750 6.34 54.71 -30.06
C ASP A 750 5.20 54.87 -29.05
N ASP A 751 5.47 54.48 -27.81
CA ASP A 751 4.94 54.99 -26.53
C ASP A 751 4.56 53.88 -25.54
N ASP A 752 5.45 53.70 -24.57
CA ASP A 752 5.30 52.93 -23.35
C ASP A 752 4.59 53.80 -22.31
N SER A 753 3.26 53.88 -22.36
CA SER A 753 2.41 54.04 -21.16
C SER A 753 0.91 54.11 -21.50
N THR A 754 0.12 53.40 -20.68
CA THR A 754 -1.35 53.46 -20.53
C THR A 754 -2.27 52.79 -21.56
N SER A 755 -2.97 51.75 -21.06
CA SER A 755 -4.32 51.31 -21.44
C SER A 755 -4.59 50.90 -22.88
N GLY A 756 -4.43 49.59 -23.16
CA GLY A 756 -4.90 48.96 -24.38
C GLY A 756 -4.49 47.49 -24.52
N GLN A 757 -4.73 46.66 -23.51
CA GLN A 757 -4.65 45.20 -23.69
C GLN A 757 -5.73 44.77 -24.69
N GLY A 758 -5.38 44.69 -25.98
CA GLY A 758 -6.15 43.93 -26.93
C GLY A 758 -6.25 42.49 -26.41
N SER A 759 -7.44 42.09 -25.97
CA SER A 759 -7.72 40.74 -25.50
C SER A 759 -7.54 39.77 -26.66
N ALA A 760 -6.33 39.21 -26.83
CA ALA A 760 -6.12 38.12 -27.77
C ALA A 760 -6.97 36.94 -27.26
N THR A 761 -8.03 36.64 -28.01
CA THR A 761 -9.05 35.64 -27.66
C THR A 761 -8.46 34.25 -27.67
N VAL A 762 -8.62 33.51 -26.56
CA VAL A 762 -8.13 32.13 -26.41
C VAL A 762 -8.93 31.12 -27.24
N LEU A 763 -10.21 31.43 -27.45
CA LEU A 763 -11.16 30.63 -28.22
C LEU A 763 -11.80 31.48 -29.31
N GLU A 764 -11.94 30.92 -30.51
CA GLU A 764 -12.69 31.53 -31.61
C GLU A 764 -13.85 30.62 -32.04
N LYS A 765 -14.99 31.19 -32.41
CA LYS A 765 -16.12 30.39 -32.90
C LYS A 765 -15.79 29.86 -34.30
N ALA A 766 -15.94 28.56 -34.51
CA ALA A 766 -15.63 27.88 -35.76
C ALA A 766 -16.87 27.23 -36.37
N THR A 767 -16.95 27.22 -37.70
CA THR A 767 -17.93 26.40 -38.44
C THR A 767 -17.32 25.05 -38.77
N PRO A 768 -18.11 23.96 -38.83
CA PRO A 768 -17.63 22.68 -39.32
C PRO A 768 -16.91 22.81 -40.67
N SER A 769 -15.77 22.14 -40.81
CA SER A 769 -14.94 22.20 -42.02
C SER A 769 -14.16 20.90 -42.23
N GLN A 770 -13.73 20.62 -43.46
CA GLN A 770 -12.93 19.43 -43.78
C GLN A 770 -11.67 19.27 -42.93
N GLY A 771 -11.08 20.38 -42.45
CA GLY A 771 -9.91 20.34 -41.58
C GLY A 771 -10.16 19.75 -40.19
N MET A 772 -11.43 19.55 -39.82
CA MET A 772 -11.82 18.91 -38.55
C MET A 772 -11.94 17.39 -38.66
N VAL A 773 -11.91 16.82 -39.86
CA VAL A 773 -12.00 15.37 -40.04
C VAL A 773 -10.83 14.69 -39.33
N ASN A 774 -11.11 13.58 -38.66
CA ASN A 774 -10.21 12.83 -37.79
C ASN A 774 -9.81 13.55 -36.49
N ALA A 775 -10.34 14.73 -36.21
CA ALA A 775 -10.04 15.46 -34.98
C ALA A 775 -10.88 14.97 -33.81
N ILE A 776 -10.32 15.14 -32.62
CA ILE A 776 -11.03 14.98 -31.36
C ILE A 776 -11.58 16.34 -30.90
N MET A 777 -12.79 16.33 -30.35
CA MET A 777 -13.42 17.50 -29.75
C MET A 777 -13.91 17.17 -28.35
N SER A 778 -13.68 18.08 -27.40
CA SER A 778 -14.25 17.95 -26.06
C SER A 778 -15.68 18.52 -26.06
N VAL A 779 -16.61 17.76 -25.49
CA VAL A 779 -17.95 18.21 -25.17
C VAL A 779 -17.93 18.84 -23.77
N LYS A 780 -18.28 20.12 -23.64
CA LYS A 780 -18.27 20.84 -22.36
C LYS A 780 -19.55 20.64 -21.56
N PHE A 781 -19.49 20.83 -20.25
CA PHE A 781 -20.69 20.85 -19.41
C PHE A 781 -21.53 22.12 -19.58
N CYS A 782 -20.97 23.22 -20.09
CA CYS A 782 -21.69 24.47 -20.33
C CYS A 782 -22.41 24.49 -21.70
N SER A 783 -23.42 25.36 -21.81
CA SER A 783 -24.10 25.67 -23.08
C SER A 783 -23.17 26.41 -24.05
N GLY A 784 -23.36 26.19 -25.36
CA GLY A 784 -22.66 26.85 -26.45
C GLY A 784 -22.83 28.37 -26.50
N SER A 785 -23.89 28.91 -25.89
CA SER A 785 -24.12 30.35 -25.79
C SER A 785 -23.42 31.04 -24.61
N SER A 786 -22.65 30.29 -23.82
CA SER A 786 -21.91 30.83 -22.68
C SER A 786 -20.77 31.78 -23.11
N SER A 787 -20.24 32.56 -22.17
CA SER A 787 -19.04 33.39 -22.42
C SER A 787 -17.83 32.51 -22.75
N LEU A 788 -16.86 33.04 -23.51
CA LEU A 788 -15.66 32.31 -23.90
C LEU A 788 -14.84 31.84 -22.69
N ASP A 789 -14.78 32.65 -21.62
CA ASP A 789 -14.12 32.27 -20.37
C ASP A 789 -14.83 31.08 -19.70
N ASN A 790 -16.17 31.08 -19.66
CA ASN A 790 -16.91 29.96 -19.09
C ASN A 790 -16.74 28.68 -19.93
N ILE A 791 -16.68 28.79 -21.26
CA ILE A 791 -16.43 27.65 -22.14
C ILE A 791 -15.02 27.08 -21.94
N ARG A 792 -14.01 27.95 -21.81
CA ARG A 792 -12.64 27.56 -21.49
C ARG A 792 -12.61 26.78 -20.17
N ASP A 793 -13.19 27.37 -19.13
CA ASP A 793 -13.11 26.94 -17.74
C ASP A 793 -14.05 25.77 -17.37
N SER A 794 -15.03 25.47 -18.22
CA SER A 794 -15.97 24.37 -18.01
C SER A 794 -15.28 23.01 -18.12
N CYS A 795 -15.65 22.10 -17.21
CA CYS A 795 -15.22 20.71 -17.26
C CYS A 795 -15.72 20.00 -18.52
N VAL A 796 -15.06 18.90 -18.86
CA VAL A 796 -15.37 18.07 -20.01
C VAL A 796 -16.35 16.98 -19.59
N MET A 797 -17.46 16.87 -20.33
CA MET A 797 -18.42 15.77 -20.20
C MET A 797 -17.88 14.48 -20.86
N GLY A 798 -17.18 14.63 -21.98
CA GLY A 798 -16.57 13.55 -22.73
C GLY A 798 -15.98 14.06 -24.03
N PHE A 799 -15.45 13.14 -24.83
CA PHE A 799 -14.84 13.46 -26.12
C PHE A 799 -15.58 12.79 -27.25
N VAL A 800 -15.61 13.47 -28.40
CA VAL A 800 -16.19 12.95 -29.65
C VAL A 800 -15.17 13.06 -30.76
N TYR A 801 -15.22 12.12 -31.69
CA TYR A 801 -14.35 12.07 -32.85
C TYR A 801 -15.11 12.46 -34.11
N VAL A 802 -14.54 13.34 -34.93
CA VAL A 802 -15.15 13.76 -36.20
C VAL A 802 -14.80 12.75 -37.29
N ALA A 803 -15.74 11.86 -37.59
CA ALA A 803 -15.55 10.83 -38.62
C ALA A 803 -15.72 11.37 -40.04
N GLU A 804 -16.67 12.29 -40.25
CA GLU A 804 -16.97 12.82 -41.59
C GLU A 804 -17.56 14.23 -41.48
N VAL A 805 -17.20 15.10 -42.43
CA VAL A 805 -17.85 16.41 -42.62
C VAL A 805 -18.41 16.45 -44.04
N ASP A 806 -19.72 16.50 -44.17
CA ASP A 806 -20.44 16.61 -45.45
C ASP A 806 -20.86 18.08 -45.65
N ASP A 807 -20.04 18.83 -46.37
CA ASP A 807 -20.28 20.25 -46.65
C ASP A 807 -21.49 20.48 -47.57
N ALA A 808 -21.84 19.50 -48.41
CA ALA A 808 -22.95 19.60 -49.35
C ALA A 808 -24.30 19.41 -48.62
N ARG A 809 -24.37 18.45 -47.69
CA ARG A 809 -25.55 18.23 -46.85
C ARG A 809 -25.57 19.09 -45.59
N LYS A 810 -24.49 19.83 -45.30
CA LYS A 810 -24.29 20.60 -44.06
C LYS A 810 -24.48 19.73 -42.82
N LYS A 811 -23.85 18.55 -42.84
CA LYS A 811 -23.89 17.57 -41.76
C LYS A 811 -22.51 17.10 -41.33
N VAL A 812 -22.33 16.82 -40.05
CA VAL A 812 -21.13 16.22 -39.46
C VAL A 812 -21.50 14.86 -38.89
N ARG A 813 -20.68 13.85 -39.15
CA ARG A 813 -20.75 12.55 -38.49
C ARG A 813 -19.74 12.50 -37.37
N PHE A 814 -20.21 12.34 -36.15
CA PHE A 814 -19.38 12.09 -34.98
C PHE A 814 -19.40 10.61 -34.62
N LEU A 815 -18.28 10.11 -34.10
CA LEU A 815 -18.23 8.92 -33.26
C LEU A 815 -18.25 9.39 -31.80
N ALA A 816 -19.21 8.90 -31.02
CA ALA A 816 -19.40 9.26 -29.62
C ALA A 816 -19.35 8.01 -28.73
N PRO A 817 -18.81 8.09 -27.50
CA PRO A 817 -18.74 6.94 -26.60
C PRO A 817 -20.13 6.55 -26.06
N HIS A 818 -21.10 7.48 -26.08
CA HIS A 818 -22.45 7.28 -25.56
C HIS A 818 -23.51 7.56 -26.65
N PRO A 819 -24.63 6.80 -26.70
CA PRO A 819 -25.66 6.96 -27.74
C PRO A 819 -26.48 8.25 -27.62
N SER A 820 -26.55 8.86 -26.43
CA SER A 820 -27.28 10.11 -26.23
C SER A 820 -26.61 11.29 -26.94
N ARG A 821 -27.44 12.18 -27.47
CA ARG A 821 -27.00 13.48 -28.01
C ARG A 821 -26.64 14.44 -26.87
N TRP A 822 -25.67 15.33 -27.09
CA TRP A 822 -25.19 16.31 -26.10
C TRP A 822 -25.92 17.65 -26.12
N GLY A 823 -27.01 17.80 -26.89
CA GLY A 823 -27.82 19.02 -26.92
C GLY A 823 -27.07 20.27 -27.38
N ASP A 824 -27.27 21.39 -26.68
CA ASP A 824 -26.73 22.72 -27.00
C ASP A 824 -25.33 22.98 -26.43
N ARG A 825 -24.65 21.94 -25.93
CA ARG A 825 -23.34 22.04 -25.27
C ARG A 825 -22.25 22.57 -26.21
N ALA A 826 -21.30 23.31 -25.64
CA ALA A 826 -20.16 23.82 -26.39
C ALA A 826 -19.20 22.66 -26.76
N LEU A 827 -18.74 22.65 -28.01
CA LEU A 827 -17.65 21.79 -28.48
C LEU A 827 -16.36 22.61 -28.56
N VAL A 828 -15.27 22.11 -28.00
CA VAL A 828 -13.95 22.73 -28.11
C VAL A 828 -13.01 21.82 -28.89
N TRP A 829 -12.42 22.38 -29.94
CA TRP A 829 -11.50 21.75 -30.87
C TRP A 829 -10.14 22.44 -30.82
N GLY A 830 -9.06 21.67 -30.99
CA GLY A 830 -7.74 22.20 -31.32
C GLY A 830 -6.91 21.19 -32.10
N ASN A 831 -5.64 21.50 -32.29
CA ASN A 831 -4.73 20.66 -33.09
C ASN A 831 -4.09 19.51 -32.29
N TRP A 832 -4.43 19.41 -31.01
CA TRP A 832 -3.95 18.38 -30.09
C TRP A 832 -5.12 17.73 -29.34
N PRO A 833 -5.15 16.40 -29.15
CA PRO A 833 -4.19 15.42 -29.68
C PRO A 833 -4.21 15.32 -31.22
N GLU A 834 -3.19 14.69 -31.80
CA GLU A 834 -3.16 14.53 -33.27
C GLU A 834 -4.34 13.68 -33.75
N GLY A 835 -4.81 13.96 -34.97
CA GLY A 835 -5.94 13.23 -35.55
C GLY A 835 -5.62 11.74 -35.78
N VAL A 836 -6.60 10.88 -35.46
CA VAL A 836 -6.48 9.42 -35.61
C VAL A 836 -7.24 8.99 -36.87
N GLY A 837 -6.53 8.79 -37.98
CA GLY A 837 -7.16 8.52 -39.29
C GLY A 837 -7.93 7.19 -39.36
N ASP A 838 -7.48 6.18 -38.63
CA ASP A 838 -8.01 4.81 -38.73
C ASP A 838 -8.95 4.43 -37.57
N LEU A 839 -9.55 5.42 -36.89
CA LEU A 839 -10.43 5.16 -35.75
C LEU A 839 -11.78 4.59 -36.20
N VAL A 840 -12.23 4.95 -37.40
CA VAL A 840 -13.46 4.44 -38.02
C VAL A 840 -13.09 3.94 -39.41
N ALA A 841 -12.58 2.70 -39.48
CA ALA A 841 -12.30 2.00 -40.73
C ALA A 841 -13.54 1.29 -41.29
#